data_AF-A0A846C875-F1
#
_entry.id   AF-A0A846C875-F1
#
_cell.length_a   1.000
_cell.length_b   1.000
_cell.length_c   1.000
_cell.angle_alpha   90.00
_cell.angle_beta   90.00
_cell.angle_gamma   90.00
#
_symmetry.space_group_name_H-M   'P 1'
#
loop_
_entity.id
_entity.type
_entity.pdbx_description
1 polymer ?
#
loop_
_entity_poly.entity_id
_entity_poly.type
_entity_poly.pdbx_seq_one_letter_code
_entity_poly.pdbx_strand_id
1 'polypeptide(L)'
;MKEKLSAKDSEHWRYVCLFLAGRIVRELGEDSEKILTQVCRPLDRPVEDKNHNQNHFLRPGAWFALEVVADGSLSKSQYRNFQYDLIDYGLEVLDTGLTDEQMSQLISYTEQLSQADKNDLLRKVLEAKFNGINFPENCSENALRIYGEYFPQENFLKEKIDALFESKKKSLILSAFNIALSYISDSPWIAKRLENYWSYWIDSKDIVIRFLSTDNYNELLRYLPLSQSKSEKLAEVIIEIWEYYFHHLEERTWDLEEVNWEYYSLAFKEGNWEYYSLAFEEPNWELREPQVLADQLIFLSKVLPKINDYRPREPFYKIKIDVESYKDILIKSRKTSYISEISSETIDSVTGLLKNDDLILPVKLTLWMFFWLFNQPEKQSIELFRNFLQDNSPLPDYFDRLWSILGLEYSWPLLILAIKRNTNQQDIFTDFLDYLDGYTQISIAEEIDKGVKEFLDKADDEEKQRFVIALLTSVGLDEFFPQLISTARKIGVQLYELVRAYTTCLLSVDFQLEYSSDQLRKILAIVEQAIQNREKPYIDLGVIFIVTWSYSLEAINYARQILELFLDKYSESYSFPPASLGINLFLKLLEHDADILDSAPNLFTKLSLYELIKVDIYEIYKLFIKPDKEYIYRFTSLLNYSNKSVRVGSALILKVIRDSSHRRIIKRELFSDVRIDFNLGIEFLHKEDAKDRLIGITLLSFPNYPLEEKQYQSLILNNLQNPKTEAEEEAWNKFLKEIPMDSEKHLMWRTFIEEILRKPAVYSSSVLRIAMERYLEIVGKS
;
A
#
# COMPACT_ATOMS: atom_id res chain seq x y z
N MET A 1 33.21 -10.64 29.32
CA MET A 1 32.71 -11.25 28.07
C MET A 1 31.56 -10.46 27.46
N LYS A 2 30.64 -9.95 28.28
CA LYS A 2 29.42 -9.21 27.90
C LYS A 2 29.56 -7.89 27.11
N GLU A 3 30.76 -7.33 26.91
CA GLU A 3 30.88 -5.94 26.42
C GLU A 3 31.52 -5.75 25.03
N LYS A 4 32.07 -6.78 24.37
CA LYS A 4 32.69 -6.60 23.05
C LYS A 4 32.77 -7.89 22.24
N LEU A 5 31.73 -8.23 21.48
CA LEU A 5 31.84 -9.29 20.49
C LEU A 5 31.09 -8.91 19.21
N SER A 6 31.78 -9.06 18.08
CA SER A 6 31.17 -8.95 16.75
C SER A 6 30.16 -10.09 16.54
N ALA A 7 29.24 -9.97 15.58
CA ALA A 7 28.21 -11.00 15.31
C ALA A 7 28.81 -12.42 15.15
N LYS A 8 30.00 -12.54 14.56
CA LYS A 8 30.71 -13.80 14.33
C LYS A 8 31.33 -14.39 15.61
N ASP A 9 31.77 -13.53 16.53
CA ASP A 9 32.24 -13.97 17.84
C ASP A 9 31.05 -14.35 18.76
N SER A 10 29.88 -13.73 18.57
CA SER A 10 28.67 -14.04 19.34
C SER A 10 28.18 -15.48 19.13
N GLU A 11 28.28 -16.00 17.91
CA GLU A 11 27.83 -17.35 17.56
C GLU A 11 28.75 -18.42 18.20
N HIS A 12 30.06 -18.20 18.18
CA HIS A 12 31.01 -19.09 18.85
C HIS A 12 30.73 -19.20 20.36
N TRP A 13 30.56 -18.07 21.04
CA TRP A 13 30.28 -18.07 22.47
C TRP A 13 28.91 -18.64 22.81
N ARG A 14 27.91 -18.44 21.95
CA ARG A 14 26.61 -19.10 22.04
C ARG A 14 26.75 -20.63 22.03
N TYR A 15 27.50 -21.21 21.09
CA TYR A 15 27.77 -22.65 21.07
C TYR A 15 28.59 -23.13 22.28
N VAL A 16 29.55 -22.33 22.76
CA VAL A 16 30.29 -22.64 24.00
C VAL A 16 29.36 -22.67 25.21
N CYS A 17 28.44 -21.72 25.33
CA CYS A 17 27.43 -21.69 26.39
C CYS A 17 26.50 -22.90 26.33
N LEU A 18 26.02 -23.28 25.14
CA LEU A 18 25.22 -24.50 24.96
C LEU A 18 26.00 -25.77 25.31
N PHE A 19 27.25 -25.88 24.86
CA PHE A 19 28.11 -27.01 25.20
C PHE A 19 28.32 -27.12 26.73
N LEU A 20 28.54 -25.99 27.41
CA LEU A 20 28.67 -25.95 28.86
C LEU A 20 27.36 -26.30 29.55
N ALA A 21 26.22 -25.76 29.12
CA ALA A 21 24.90 -26.13 29.64
C ALA A 21 24.65 -27.64 29.50
N GLY A 22 24.89 -28.20 28.32
CA GLY A 22 24.74 -29.64 28.07
C GLY A 22 25.72 -30.50 28.88
N ARG A 23 26.89 -29.98 29.29
CA ARG A 23 27.81 -30.65 30.23
C ARG A 23 27.33 -30.55 31.67
N ILE A 24 26.93 -29.37 32.11
CA ILE A 24 26.36 -29.11 33.44
C ILE A 24 25.16 -30.04 33.68
N VAL A 25 24.25 -30.17 32.70
CA VAL A 25 23.10 -31.08 32.75
C VAL A 25 23.55 -32.55 32.93
N ARG A 26 24.59 -32.96 32.22
CA ARG A 26 25.12 -34.35 32.26
C ARG A 26 25.87 -34.65 33.56
N GLU A 27 26.63 -33.70 34.08
CA GLU A 27 27.53 -33.90 35.23
C GLU A 27 26.85 -33.62 36.58
N LEU A 28 25.94 -32.65 36.64
CA LEU A 28 25.34 -32.19 37.89
C LEU A 28 23.95 -32.79 38.18
N GLY A 29 23.31 -33.46 37.22
CA GLY A 29 22.04 -34.16 37.46
C GLY A 29 20.95 -33.21 37.96
N GLU A 30 20.46 -33.42 39.19
CA GLU A 30 19.42 -32.59 39.84
C GLU A 30 19.85 -31.13 40.04
N ASP A 31 21.15 -30.85 40.15
CA ASP A 31 21.68 -29.49 40.30
C ASP A 31 21.60 -28.64 39.01
N SER A 32 21.14 -29.23 37.89
CA SER A 32 20.97 -28.54 36.60
C SER A 32 19.95 -27.40 36.65
N GLU A 33 19.02 -27.41 37.61
CA GLU A 33 18.08 -26.31 37.88
C GLU A 33 18.78 -24.97 38.16
N LYS A 34 20.06 -25.01 38.57
CA LYS A 34 20.90 -23.82 38.75
C LYS A 34 21.10 -23.03 37.45
N ILE A 35 20.99 -23.66 36.27
CA ILE A 35 20.98 -22.93 34.99
C ILE A 35 19.80 -21.95 34.97
N LEU A 36 18.59 -22.42 35.25
CA LEU A 36 17.40 -21.55 35.24
C LEU A 36 17.46 -20.51 36.37
N THR A 37 17.79 -20.93 37.59
CA THR A 37 17.69 -20.07 38.78
C THR A 37 18.86 -19.11 38.97
N GLN A 38 20.08 -19.47 38.53
CA GLN A 38 21.30 -18.67 38.72
C GLN A 38 21.82 -18.02 37.43
N VAL A 39 21.39 -18.50 36.25
CA VAL A 39 21.79 -17.92 34.95
C VAL A 39 20.61 -17.24 34.28
N CYS A 40 19.57 -17.98 33.88
CA CYS A 40 18.49 -17.44 33.05
C CYS A 40 17.68 -16.35 33.79
N ARG A 41 17.09 -16.66 34.95
CA ARG A 41 16.26 -15.72 35.72
C ARG A 41 17.03 -14.44 36.11
N PRO A 42 18.26 -14.51 36.64
CA PRO A 42 19.00 -13.30 36.98
C PRO A 42 19.36 -12.41 35.77
N LEU A 43 19.45 -12.96 34.56
CA LEU A 43 19.72 -12.16 33.36
C LEU A 43 18.54 -11.27 32.97
N ASP A 44 17.31 -11.70 33.23
CA ASP A 44 16.10 -10.97 32.82
C ASP A 44 15.48 -10.14 33.96
N ARG A 45 15.94 -10.35 35.20
CA ARG A 45 15.45 -9.59 36.36
C ARG A 45 15.79 -8.10 36.24
N PRO A 46 14.85 -7.18 36.53
CA PRO A 46 15.13 -5.76 36.65
C PRO A 46 16.19 -5.53 37.74
N VAL A 47 17.28 -4.82 37.40
CA VAL A 47 18.30 -4.40 38.37
C VAL A 47 17.87 -3.04 38.91
N GLU A 48 17.53 -3.00 40.20
CA GLU A 48 16.90 -1.83 40.85
C GLU A 48 17.76 -0.56 40.87
N ASP A 49 19.07 -0.66 40.61
CA ASP A 49 20.02 0.43 40.90
C ASP A 49 20.69 1.12 39.70
N LYS A 50 20.38 0.74 38.44
CA LYS A 50 20.97 1.42 37.28
C LYS A 50 19.99 1.49 36.10
N ASN A 51 19.96 2.65 35.44
CA ASN A 51 19.29 2.97 34.16
C ASN A 51 19.73 2.10 32.96
N HIS A 52 20.19 0.87 33.18
CA HIS A 52 20.95 0.07 32.22
C HIS A 52 20.46 -1.36 32.05
N ASN A 53 19.34 -1.79 32.64
CA ASN A 53 18.93 -3.19 32.44
C ASN A 53 18.22 -3.41 31.10
N GLN A 54 19.02 -3.40 30.03
CA GLN A 54 18.56 -3.62 28.65
C GLN A 54 17.88 -4.98 28.48
N ASN A 55 18.25 -5.94 29.32
CA ASN A 55 17.88 -7.34 29.18
C ASN A 55 16.45 -7.66 29.64
N HIS A 56 15.82 -6.82 30.46
CA HIS A 56 14.49 -7.15 31.01
C HIS A 56 13.43 -7.35 29.92
N PHE A 57 13.43 -6.50 28.89
CA PHE A 57 12.50 -6.61 27.76
C PHE A 57 13.00 -7.53 26.65
N LEU A 58 14.32 -7.63 26.47
CA LEU A 58 14.90 -8.56 25.49
C LEU A 58 14.79 -10.03 25.91
N ARG A 59 14.68 -10.28 27.23
CA ARG A 59 14.57 -11.60 27.83
C ARG A 59 15.67 -12.60 27.38
N PRO A 60 16.97 -12.21 27.33
CA PRO A 60 18.02 -13.11 26.85
C PRO A 60 18.15 -14.40 27.67
N GLY A 61 17.79 -14.39 28.96
CA GLY A 61 17.73 -15.59 29.79
C GLY A 61 16.64 -16.55 29.34
N ALA A 62 15.45 -16.04 29.01
CA ALA A 62 14.34 -16.83 28.49
C ALA A 62 14.66 -17.39 27.08
N TRP A 63 15.26 -16.58 26.21
CA TRP A 63 15.77 -17.08 24.91
C TRP A 63 16.80 -18.20 25.09
N PHE A 64 17.75 -18.03 26.02
CA PHE A 64 18.72 -19.07 26.31
C PHE A 64 18.07 -20.33 26.90
N ALA A 65 17.01 -20.19 27.72
CA ALA A 65 16.26 -21.34 28.22
C ALA A 65 15.60 -22.12 27.07
N LEU A 66 14.96 -21.44 26.11
CA LEU A 66 14.40 -22.07 24.91
C LEU A 66 15.49 -22.79 24.10
N GLU A 67 16.66 -22.16 23.96
CA GLU A 67 17.78 -22.73 23.21
C GLU A 67 18.33 -24.01 23.86
N VAL A 68 18.47 -24.02 25.20
CA VAL A 68 18.90 -25.20 25.95
C VAL A 68 17.91 -26.36 25.80
N VAL A 69 16.61 -26.07 25.76
CA VAL A 69 15.58 -27.09 25.55
C VAL A 69 15.60 -27.58 24.09
N ALA A 70 15.76 -26.67 23.12
CA ALA A 70 15.82 -26.98 21.69
C ALA A 70 17.03 -27.88 21.32
N ASP A 71 18.17 -27.74 22.01
CA ASP A 71 19.35 -28.63 21.87
C ASP A 71 19.03 -30.12 22.18
N GLY A 72 17.92 -30.39 22.88
CA GLY A 72 17.43 -31.75 23.13
C GLY A 72 18.25 -32.54 24.15
N SER A 73 19.29 -31.95 24.75
CA SER A 73 20.12 -32.58 25.80
C SER A 73 19.33 -32.93 27.07
N LEU A 74 18.15 -32.35 27.27
CA LEU A 74 17.22 -32.58 28.38
C LEU A 74 16.10 -33.58 28.08
N SER A 75 16.05 -34.18 26.89
CA SER A 75 14.97 -35.10 26.45
C SER A 75 14.85 -36.41 27.25
N LYS A 76 15.78 -36.71 28.16
CA LYS A 76 15.73 -37.90 29.00
C LYS A 76 14.69 -37.74 30.11
N SER A 77 13.95 -38.82 30.40
CA SER A 77 12.84 -38.83 31.37
C SER A 77 13.17 -38.25 32.75
N GLN A 78 14.41 -38.41 33.22
CA GLN A 78 14.86 -37.90 34.52
C GLN A 78 14.93 -36.36 34.61
N TYR A 79 14.94 -35.64 33.48
CA TYR A 79 15.00 -34.17 33.44
C TYR A 79 13.68 -33.51 33.01
N ARG A 80 12.59 -34.28 32.94
CA ARG A 80 11.32 -33.84 32.36
C ARG A 80 10.73 -32.59 33.06
N ASN A 81 10.82 -32.54 34.38
CA ASN A 81 10.35 -31.40 35.17
C ASN A 81 11.21 -30.16 34.91
N PHE A 82 12.53 -30.32 34.87
CA PHE A 82 13.42 -29.20 34.59
C PHE A 82 13.26 -28.67 33.15
N GLN A 83 13.03 -29.57 32.19
CA GLN A 83 12.69 -29.19 30.81
C GLN A 83 11.37 -28.41 30.75
N TYR A 84 10.35 -28.82 31.54
CA TYR A 84 9.10 -28.09 31.67
C TYR A 84 9.34 -26.67 32.21
N ASP A 85 10.10 -26.53 33.29
CA ASP A 85 10.39 -25.23 33.91
C ASP A 85 11.17 -24.29 32.98
N LEU A 86 12.05 -24.84 32.14
CA LEU A 86 12.77 -24.07 31.12
C LEU A 86 11.86 -23.63 29.96
N ILE A 87 10.91 -24.46 29.53
CA ILE A 87 9.91 -24.08 28.52
C ILE A 87 8.97 -23.01 29.10
N ASP A 88 8.48 -23.21 30.32
CA ASP A 88 7.61 -22.26 31.04
C ASP A 88 8.27 -20.88 31.14
N TYR A 89 9.50 -20.85 31.66
CA TYR A 89 10.27 -19.61 31.72
C TYR A 89 10.63 -19.05 30.34
N GLY A 90 11.01 -19.93 29.41
CA GLY A 90 11.37 -19.55 28.04
C GLY A 90 10.24 -18.83 27.31
N LEU A 91 8.99 -19.25 27.54
CA LEU A 91 7.80 -18.62 26.95
C LEU A 91 7.40 -17.29 27.62
N GLU A 92 8.13 -16.81 28.64
CA GLU A 92 8.00 -15.42 29.12
C GLU A 92 8.39 -14.39 28.05
N VAL A 93 9.12 -14.77 26.99
CA VAL A 93 9.39 -13.88 25.84
C VAL A 93 8.12 -13.36 25.17
N LEU A 94 7.01 -14.10 25.30
CA LEU A 94 5.71 -13.70 24.76
C LEU A 94 5.07 -12.53 25.51
N ASP A 95 5.55 -12.16 26.69
CA ASP A 95 4.86 -11.19 27.56
C ASP A 95 5.12 -9.73 27.18
N THR A 96 6.06 -9.42 26.29
CA THR A 96 6.46 -8.03 25.97
C THR A 96 6.21 -7.62 24.52
N GLY A 97 5.59 -8.49 23.72
CA GLY A 97 5.56 -8.36 22.25
C GLY A 97 6.87 -8.84 21.61
N LEU A 98 6.79 -9.30 20.36
CA LEU A 98 7.92 -9.83 19.60
C LEU A 98 8.03 -9.15 18.23
N THR A 99 9.26 -8.96 17.74
CA THR A 99 9.49 -8.64 16.32
C THR A 99 9.24 -9.86 15.43
N ASP A 100 9.14 -9.65 14.12
CA ASP A 100 8.96 -10.74 13.15
C ASP A 100 10.16 -11.71 13.14
N GLU A 101 11.38 -11.19 13.35
CA GLU A 101 12.60 -12.00 13.51
C GLU A 101 12.58 -12.83 14.80
N GLN A 102 12.21 -12.22 15.93
CA GLN A 102 12.09 -12.93 17.20
C GLN A 102 11.00 -14.01 17.13
N MET A 103 9.87 -13.73 16.47
CA MET A 103 8.82 -14.71 16.27
C MET A 103 9.32 -15.91 15.44
N SER A 104 10.07 -15.64 14.37
CA SER A 104 10.69 -16.69 13.54
C SER A 104 11.70 -17.53 14.35
N GLN A 105 12.49 -16.87 15.20
CA GLN A 105 13.43 -17.55 16.11
C GLN A 105 12.70 -18.43 17.13
N LEU A 106 11.61 -17.95 17.71
CA LEU A 106 10.79 -18.71 18.64
C LEU A 106 10.20 -19.97 18.00
N ILE A 107 9.63 -19.83 16.80
CA ILE A 107 9.12 -20.96 16.01
C ILE A 107 10.23 -21.98 15.76
N SER A 108 11.42 -21.52 15.35
CA SER A 108 12.56 -22.42 15.11
C SER A 108 12.97 -23.21 16.36
N TYR A 109 12.98 -22.60 17.54
CA TYR A 109 13.29 -23.31 18.79
C TYR A 109 12.18 -24.28 19.19
N THR A 110 10.91 -23.90 19.06
CA THR A 110 9.80 -24.80 19.37
C THR A 110 9.70 -25.95 18.38
N GLU A 111 10.13 -25.76 17.14
CA GLU A 111 10.13 -26.79 16.10
C GLU A 111 11.11 -27.91 16.41
N GLN A 112 12.28 -27.57 16.97
CA GLN A 112 13.34 -28.51 17.35
C GLN A 112 12.95 -29.45 18.51
N LEU A 113 11.88 -29.13 19.25
CA LEU A 113 11.36 -30.01 20.30
C LEU A 113 10.84 -31.32 19.70
N SER A 114 11.06 -32.43 20.41
CA SER A 114 10.50 -33.72 20.03
C SER A 114 8.96 -33.66 20.05
N GLN A 115 8.28 -34.50 19.25
CA GLN A 115 6.81 -34.51 19.25
C GLN A 115 6.22 -34.84 20.64
N ALA A 116 6.89 -35.68 21.42
CA ALA A 116 6.50 -35.97 22.79
C ALA A 116 6.62 -34.72 23.69
N ASP A 117 7.67 -33.91 23.50
CA ASP A 117 7.92 -32.67 24.25
C ASP A 117 6.91 -31.58 23.88
N LYS A 118 6.57 -31.48 22.59
CA LYS A 118 5.49 -30.62 22.12
C LYS A 118 4.18 -30.97 22.82
N ASN A 119 3.79 -32.25 22.78
CA ASN A 119 2.52 -32.71 23.33
C ASN A 119 2.45 -32.66 24.87
N ASP A 120 3.50 -33.07 25.57
CA ASP A 120 3.45 -33.26 27.02
C ASP A 120 3.86 -32.02 27.82
N LEU A 121 4.73 -31.16 27.25
CA LEU A 121 5.29 -30.00 27.94
C LEU A 121 4.83 -28.69 27.30
N LEU A 122 5.19 -28.44 26.04
CA LEU A 122 4.91 -27.15 25.37
C LEU A 122 3.43 -26.83 25.39
N ARG A 123 2.58 -27.80 25.02
CA ARG A 123 1.13 -27.67 25.08
C ARG A 123 0.64 -27.25 26.47
N LYS A 124 1.07 -27.96 27.52
CA LYS A 124 0.62 -27.68 28.90
C LYS A 124 1.06 -26.29 29.36
N VAL A 125 2.27 -25.86 29.00
CA VAL A 125 2.75 -24.52 29.31
C VAL A 125 1.90 -23.46 28.60
N LEU A 126 1.67 -23.62 27.29
CA LEU A 126 0.84 -22.68 26.53
C LEU A 126 -0.59 -22.62 27.08
N GLU A 127 -1.22 -23.77 27.35
CA GLU A 127 -2.57 -23.83 27.95
C GLU A 127 -2.62 -23.17 29.33
N ALA A 128 -1.62 -23.43 30.18
CA ALA A 128 -1.50 -22.77 31.48
C ALA A 128 -1.38 -21.25 31.34
N LYS A 129 -0.59 -20.77 30.35
CA LYS A 129 -0.42 -19.35 30.07
C LYS A 129 -1.73 -18.70 29.62
N PHE A 130 -2.47 -19.33 28.70
CA PHE A 130 -3.80 -18.85 28.25
C PHE A 130 -4.88 -18.89 29.32
N ASN A 131 -4.73 -19.73 30.35
CA ASN A 131 -5.64 -19.79 31.50
C ASN A 131 -5.16 -18.93 32.67
N GLY A 132 -3.94 -18.38 32.57
CA GLY A 132 -3.35 -17.51 33.57
C GLY A 132 -3.98 -16.13 33.56
N ILE A 133 -4.21 -15.58 34.75
CA ILE A 133 -4.80 -14.25 34.95
C ILE A 133 -3.90 -13.12 34.38
N ASN A 134 -2.60 -13.39 34.24
CA ASN A 134 -1.59 -12.38 33.93
C ASN A 134 -1.16 -12.34 32.46
N PHE A 135 -1.69 -13.21 31.59
CA PHE A 135 -1.25 -13.23 30.19
C PHE A 135 -1.98 -12.14 29.37
N PRO A 136 -1.27 -11.17 28.77
CA PRO A 136 -1.91 -10.08 28.04
C PRO A 136 -2.62 -10.57 26.78
N GLU A 137 -3.91 -10.24 26.61
CA GLU A 137 -4.68 -10.58 25.40
C GLU A 137 -4.00 -10.06 24.12
N ASN A 138 -3.42 -8.86 24.14
CA ASN A 138 -2.75 -8.29 22.97
C ASN A 138 -1.42 -9.00 22.61
N CYS A 139 -0.92 -9.87 23.49
CA CYS A 139 0.22 -10.75 23.24
C CYS A 139 -0.20 -12.17 22.88
N SER A 140 -1.51 -12.49 22.98
CA SER A 140 -2.01 -13.83 22.75
C SER A 140 -1.87 -14.29 21.32
N GLU A 141 -1.82 -13.36 20.36
CA GLU A 141 -1.67 -13.68 18.94
C GLU A 141 -0.43 -14.54 18.69
N ASN A 142 0.74 -14.14 19.19
CA ASN A 142 1.98 -14.91 19.00
C ASN A 142 1.92 -16.28 19.68
N ALA A 143 1.34 -16.36 20.88
CA ALA A 143 1.16 -17.64 21.56
C ALA A 143 0.20 -18.57 20.79
N LEU A 144 -0.90 -18.02 20.26
CA LEU A 144 -1.89 -18.77 19.49
C LEU A 144 -1.34 -19.22 18.14
N ARG A 145 -0.44 -18.44 17.53
CA ARG A 145 0.31 -18.87 16.33
C ARG A 145 1.16 -20.11 16.61
N ILE A 146 1.93 -20.12 17.70
CA ILE A 146 2.74 -21.29 18.11
C ILE A 146 1.83 -22.48 18.42
N TYR A 147 0.72 -22.24 19.12
CA TYR A 147 -0.24 -23.30 19.44
C TYR A 147 -0.89 -23.86 18.17
N GLY A 148 -1.31 -22.99 17.24
CA GLY A 148 -1.91 -23.36 15.97
C GLY A 148 -0.98 -24.16 15.07
N GLU A 149 0.31 -23.83 15.05
CA GLU A 149 1.33 -24.55 14.29
C GLU A 149 1.41 -26.03 14.69
N TYR A 150 1.38 -26.33 16.00
CA TYR A 150 1.62 -27.69 16.50
C TYR A 150 0.35 -28.45 16.92
N PHE A 151 -0.74 -27.74 17.22
CA PHE A 151 -1.99 -28.29 17.75
C PHE A 151 -3.25 -27.75 17.03
N PRO A 152 -3.29 -27.74 15.68
CA PRO A 152 -4.35 -27.08 14.91
C PRO A 152 -5.75 -27.68 15.07
N GLN A 153 -5.84 -28.97 15.43
CA GLN A 153 -7.09 -29.73 15.49
C GLN A 153 -7.81 -29.66 16.85
N GLU A 154 -7.34 -28.83 17.78
CA GLU A 154 -7.83 -28.84 19.15
C GLU A 154 -8.98 -27.86 19.40
N ASN A 155 -10.00 -28.34 20.11
CA ASN A 155 -11.11 -27.49 20.55
C ASN A 155 -10.63 -26.31 21.42
N PHE A 156 -9.54 -26.51 22.16
CA PHE A 156 -8.93 -25.44 22.97
C PHE A 156 -8.52 -24.24 22.13
N LEU A 157 -7.89 -24.45 20.96
CA LEU A 157 -7.52 -23.36 20.07
C LEU A 157 -8.76 -22.60 19.57
N LYS A 158 -9.79 -23.34 19.14
CA LYS A 158 -11.07 -22.75 18.72
C LYS A 158 -11.73 -21.94 19.83
N GLU A 159 -11.75 -22.45 21.06
CA GLU A 159 -12.29 -21.75 22.23
C GLU A 159 -11.55 -20.43 22.51
N LYS A 160 -10.21 -20.43 22.41
CA LYS A 160 -9.42 -19.20 22.61
C LYS A 160 -9.59 -18.20 21.47
N ILE A 161 -9.71 -18.66 20.23
CA ILE A 161 -10.03 -17.78 19.10
C ILE A 161 -11.46 -17.21 19.24
N ASP A 162 -12.44 -18.02 19.67
CA ASP A 162 -13.81 -17.55 19.93
C ASP A 162 -13.84 -16.47 21.04
N ALA A 163 -13.01 -16.60 22.08
CA ALA A 163 -12.87 -15.56 23.10
C ALA A 163 -12.35 -14.21 22.53
N LEU A 164 -11.44 -14.25 21.55
CA LEU A 164 -10.99 -13.05 20.85
C LEU A 164 -12.11 -12.42 20.02
N PHE A 165 -12.93 -13.23 19.35
CA PHE A 165 -14.11 -12.75 18.62
C PHE A 165 -15.13 -12.09 19.55
N GLU A 166 -15.38 -12.68 20.73
CA GLU A 166 -16.33 -12.18 21.73
C GLU A 166 -15.92 -10.83 22.34
N SER A 167 -14.64 -10.44 22.26
CA SER A 167 -14.14 -9.16 22.77
C SER A 167 -14.79 -7.93 22.12
N LYS A 168 -15.33 -8.08 20.90
CA LYS A 168 -15.86 -7.00 20.04
C LYS A 168 -14.87 -5.89 19.70
N LYS A 169 -13.58 -6.06 20.02
CA LYS A 169 -12.52 -5.14 19.60
C LYS A 169 -12.08 -5.52 18.19
N LYS A 170 -12.15 -4.58 17.24
CA LYS A 170 -11.81 -4.83 15.83
C LYS A 170 -10.43 -5.45 15.69
N SER A 171 -9.40 -4.90 16.35
CA SER A 171 -8.03 -5.44 16.29
C SER A 171 -7.94 -6.91 16.72
N LEU A 172 -8.58 -7.29 17.84
CA LEU A 172 -8.60 -8.68 18.30
C LEU A 172 -9.40 -9.60 17.37
N ILE A 173 -10.50 -9.11 16.77
CA ILE A 173 -11.27 -9.86 15.76
C ILE A 173 -10.42 -10.12 14.51
N LEU A 174 -9.65 -9.13 14.05
CA LEU A 174 -8.76 -9.29 12.90
C LEU A 174 -7.61 -10.27 13.22
N SER A 175 -6.99 -10.16 14.39
CA SER A 175 -6.00 -11.16 14.86
C SER A 175 -6.61 -12.57 14.95
N ALA A 176 -7.85 -12.69 15.43
CA ALA A 176 -8.58 -13.96 15.48
C ALA A 176 -8.77 -14.58 14.08
N PHE A 177 -9.14 -13.76 13.09
CA PHE A 177 -9.23 -14.20 11.69
C PHE A 177 -7.87 -14.60 11.12
N ASN A 178 -6.82 -13.83 11.38
CA ASN A 178 -5.46 -14.16 10.94
C ASN A 178 -5.03 -15.54 11.45
N ILE A 179 -5.28 -15.85 12.72
CA ILE A 179 -4.94 -17.15 13.30
C ILE A 179 -5.86 -18.25 12.73
N ALA A 180 -7.17 -18.02 12.70
CA ALA A 180 -8.14 -19.00 12.23
C ALA A 180 -7.88 -19.44 10.79
N LEU A 181 -7.68 -18.50 9.87
CA LEU A 181 -7.44 -18.76 8.45
C LEU A 181 -6.08 -19.43 8.18
N SER A 182 -5.13 -19.29 9.12
CA SER A 182 -3.80 -19.88 8.99
C SER A 182 -3.72 -21.32 9.53
N TYR A 183 -4.48 -21.64 10.58
CA TYR A 183 -4.26 -22.88 11.34
C TYR A 183 -5.49 -23.76 11.51
N ILE A 184 -6.71 -23.23 11.34
CA ILE A 184 -7.92 -24.03 11.49
C ILE A 184 -8.33 -24.60 10.14
N SER A 185 -8.45 -25.93 10.05
CA SER A 185 -8.91 -26.60 8.82
C SER A 185 -10.43 -26.79 8.75
N ASP A 186 -11.16 -26.46 9.81
CA ASP A 186 -12.62 -26.65 9.91
C ASP A 186 -13.37 -25.53 9.15
N SER A 187 -13.58 -25.75 7.85
CA SER A 187 -14.21 -24.79 6.94
C SER A 187 -15.60 -24.32 7.40
N PRO A 188 -16.54 -25.20 7.83
CA PRO A 188 -17.82 -24.77 8.40
C PRO A 188 -17.68 -23.86 9.63
N TRP A 189 -16.73 -24.17 10.53
CA TRP A 189 -16.51 -23.36 11.73
C TRP A 189 -16.03 -21.95 11.39
N ILE A 190 -15.06 -21.81 10.47
CA ILE A 190 -14.54 -20.51 10.01
C ILE A 190 -15.62 -19.73 9.26
N ALA A 191 -16.34 -20.36 8.33
CA ALA A 191 -17.37 -19.71 7.52
C ALA A 191 -18.44 -19.03 8.38
N LYS A 192 -18.85 -19.69 9.48
CA LYS A 192 -19.79 -19.10 10.46
C LYS A 192 -19.24 -17.83 11.13
N ARG A 193 -17.93 -17.76 11.41
CA ARG A 193 -17.31 -16.55 12.00
C ARG A 193 -17.16 -15.44 10.95
N LEU A 194 -16.73 -15.79 9.74
CA LEU A 194 -16.69 -14.85 8.61
C LEU A 194 -18.08 -14.23 8.36
N GLU A 195 -19.14 -15.02 8.48
CA GLU A 195 -20.52 -14.51 8.41
C GLU A 195 -20.84 -13.56 9.56
N ASN A 196 -20.65 -14.00 10.82
CA ASN A 196 -21.03 -13.25 12.01
C ASN A 196 -20.31 -11.91 12.14
N TYR A 197 -19.06 -11.84 11.65
CA TYR A 197 -18.21 -10.66 11.76
C TYR A 197 -17.90 -10.03 10.39
N TRP A 198 -18.80 -10.22 9.40
CA TRP A 198 -18.64 -9.72 8.02
C TRP A 198 -18.10 -8.29 7.93
N SER A 199 -18.72 -7.35 8.66
CA SER A 199 -18.36 -5.92 8.64
C SER A 199 -16.99 -5.60 9.25
N TYR A 200 -16.37 -6.53 9.97
CA TYR A 200 -15.03 -6.32 10.53
C TYR A 200 -13.93 -6.65 9.52
N TRP A 201 -14.10 -7.70 8.71
CA TRP A 201 -13.03 -8.22 7.87
C TRP A 201 -13.15 -7.90 6.38
N ILE A 202 -14.37 -7.67 5.85
CA ILE A 202 -14.54 -7.47 4.41
C ILE A 202 -13.81 -6.21 3.89
N ASP A 203 -13.70 -5.18 4.74
CA ASP A 203 -12.98 -3.96 4.43
C ASP A 203 -11.48 -4.03 4.80
N SER A 204 -11.04 -5.14 5.42
CA SER A 204 -9.63 -5.38 5.76
C SER A 204 -8.96 -6.18 4.65
N LYS A 205 -8.23 -5.49 3.76
CA LYS A 205 -7.52 -6.12 2.64
C LYS A 205 -6.63 -7.26 3.10
N ASP A 206 -5.90 -7.11 4.21
CA ASP A 206 -5.01 -8.14 4.76
C ASP A 206 -5.76 -9.44 5.11
N ILE A 207 -6.94 -9.35 5.73
CA ILE A 207 -7.73 -10.54 6.05
C ILE A 207 -8.31 -11.18 4.81
N VAL A 208 -8.82 -10.38 3.86
CA VAL A 208 -9.35 -10.91 2.61
C VAL A 208 -8.23 -11.59 1.81
N ILE A 209 -7.04 -10.99 1.76
CA ILE A 209 -5.85 -11.60 1.17
C ILE A 209 -5.56 -12.97 1.84
N ARG A 210 -5.51 -13.02 3.18
CA ARG A 210 -5.28 -14.27 3.92
C ARG A 210 -6.37 -15.30 3.68
N PHE A 211 -7.62 -14.87 3.53
CA PHE A 211 -8.75 -15.70 3.17
C PHE A 211 -8.64 -16.28 1.75
N LEU A 212 -8.11 -15.52 0.78
CA LEU A 212 -7.88 -16.01 -0.58
C LEU A 212 -6.69 -16.96 -0.68
N SER A 213 -5.70 -16.81 0.20
CA SER A 213 -4.47 -17.61 0.22
C SER A 213 -4.56 -18.91 1.03
N THR A 214 -5.69 -19.20 1.68
CA THR A 214 -5.82 -20.43 2.49
C THR A 214 -6.12 -21.65 1.61
N ASP A 215 -5.51 -22.79 1.91
CA ASP A 215 -5.60 -24.02 1.11
C ASP A 215 -7.05 -24.51 0.92
N ASN A 216 -7.95 -24.17 1.85
CA ASN A 216 -9.37 -24.54 1.83
C ASN A 216 -10.30 -23.40 1.38
N TYR A 217 -9.80 -22.33 0.75
CA TYR A 217 -10.61 -21.17 0.31
C TYR A 217 -11.86 -21.58 -0.49
N ASN A 218 -11.71 -22.49 -1.46
CA ASN A 218 -12.84 -22.97 -2.29
C ASN A 218 -13.93 -23.64 -1.44
N GLU A 219 -13.53 -24.39 -0.42
CA GLU A 219 -14.45 -25.04 0.50
C GLU A 219 -15.10 -24.02 1.45
N LEU A 220 -14.31 -23.09 1.98
CA LEU A 220 -14.80 -22.00 2.84
C LEU A 220 -15.89 -21.17 2.14
N LEU A 221 -15.68 -20.80 0.87
CA LEU A 221 -16.68 -20.08 0.09
C LEU A 221 -18.00 -20.84 -0.05
N ARG A 222 -17.93 -22.17 -0.19
CA ARG A 222 -19.12 -23.01 -0.32
C ARG A 222 -19.91 -23.12 0.98
N TYR A 223 -19.25 -22.99 2.14
CA TYR A 223 -19.91 -22.95 3.45
C TYR A 223 -20.37 -21.56 3.85
N LEU A 224 -19.80 -20.51 3.25
CA LEU A 224 -20.18 -19.13 3.55
C LEU A 224 -21.58 -18.84 2.98
N PRO A 225 -22.56 -18.44 3.80
CA PRO A 225 -23.88 -18.07 3.30
C PRO A 225 -23.80 -16.71 2.59
N LEU A 226 -23.63 -16.80 1.27
CA LEU A 226 -23.51 -15.69 0.36
C LEU A 226 -24.89 -15.25 -0.13
N SER A 227 -25.25 -14.00 0.12
CA SER A 227 -26.27 -13.29 -0.65
C SER A 227 -25.63 -12.62 -1.86
N GLN A 228 -26.43 -12.25 -2.85
CA GLN A 228 -25.93 -11.53 -4.03
C GLN A 228 -25.10 -10.29 -3.64
N SER A 229 -25.61 -9.45 -2.73
CA SER A 229 -24.88 -8.26 -2.25
C SER A 229 -23.56 -8.59 -1.55
N LYS A 230 -23.49 -9.66 -0.75
CA LYS A 230 -22.22 -10.10 -0.13
C LYS A 230 -21.22 -10.58 -1.18
N SER A 231 -21.69 -11.33 -2.17
CA SER A 231 -20.85 -11.81 -3.27
C SER A 231 -20.32 -10.68 -4.12
N GLU A 232 -21.16 -9.71 -4.48
CA GLU A 232 -20.73 -8.52 -5.23
C GLU A 232 -19.69 -7.72 -4.45
N LYS A 233 -19.89 -7.53 -3.14
CA LYS A 233 -18.91 -6.83 -2.30
C LYS A 233 -17.59 -7.59 -2.19
N LEU A 234 -17.62 -8.90 -2.00
CA LEU A 234 -16.39 -9.71 -1.93
C LEU A 234 -15.67 -9.75 -3.28
N ALA A 235 -16.40 -9.83 -4.39
CA ALA A 235 -15.84 -9.76 -5.73
C ALA A 235 -15.16 -8.40 -6.00
N GLU A 236 -15.77 -7.30 -5.59
CA GLU A 236 -15.16 -5.96 -5.64
C GLU A 236 -13.84 -5.93 -4.86
N VAL A 237 -13.81 -6.44 -3.63
CA VAL A 237 -12.58 -6.44 -2.83
C VAL A 237 -11.51 -7.37 -3.42
N ILE A 238 -11.89 -8.52 -3.98
CA ILE A 238 -10.98 -9.41 -4.72
C ILE A 238 -10.33 -8.66 -5.90
N ILE A 239 -11.15 -7.93 -6.67
CA ILE A 239 -10.68 -7.09 -7.77
C ILE A 239 -9.70 -6.05 -7.22
N GLU A 240 -10.07 -5.24 -6.22
CA GLU A 240 -9.20 -4.20 -5.65
C GLU A 240 -7.87 -4.74 -5.13
N ILE A 241 -7.87 -5.93 -4.52
CA ILE A 241 -6.65 -6.59 -4.04
C ILE A 241 -5.75 -6.94 -5.21
N TRP A 242 -6.33 -7.54 -6.25
CA TRP A 242 -5.60 -7.87 -7.47
C TRP A 242 -5.05 -6.61 -8.17
N GLU A 243 -5.81 -5.52 -8.22
CA GLU A 243 -5.36 -4.21 -8.73
C GLU A 243 -4.17 -3.66 -7.92
N TYR A 244 -4.27 -3.70 -6.59
CA TYR A 244 -3.22 -3.22 -5.70
C TYR A 244 -1.90 -3.97 -5.94
N TYR A 245 -1.95 -5.31 -6.04
CA TYR A 245 -0.79 -6.13 -6.33
C TYR A 245 -0.20 -5.85 -7.70
N PHE A 246 -1.07 -5.66 -8.69
CA PHE A 246 -0.65 -5.34 -10.04
C PHE A 246 0.13 -4.02 -10.10
N HIS A 247 -0.39 -2.95 -9.48
CA HIS A 247 0.32 -1.67 -9.44
C HIS A 247 1.64 -1.76 -8.68
N HIS A 248 1.70 -2.51 -7.57
CA HIS A 248 2.95 -2.71 -6.84
C HIS A 248 4.00 -3.50 -7.63
N LEU A 249 3.57 -4.43 -8.49
CA LEU A 249 4.45 -5.16 -9.40
C LEU A 249 4.96 -4.29 -10.54
N GLU A 250 4.07 -3.52 -11.19
CA GLU A 250 4.47 -2.58 -12.25
C GLU A 250 5.39 -1.51 -11.69
N GLU A 251 5.03 -0.81 -10.62
CA GLU A 251 5.87 0.25 -10.02
C GLU A 251 7.30 -0.23 -9.70
N ARG A 252 7.45 -1.46 -9.20
CA ARG A 252 8.77 -2.04 -8.94
C ARG A 252 9.52 -2.42 -10.22
N THR A 253 8.88 -2.66 -11.35
CA THR A 253 9.56 -3.02 -12.60
C THR A 253 9.97 -1.81 -13.44
N TRP A 254 9.26 -0.68 -13.33
CA TRP A 254 9.57 0.54 -14.11
C TRP A 254 10.73 1.37 -13.54
N ASP A 255 11.01 1.31 -12.23
CA ASP A 255 12.12 2.05 -11.58
C ASP A 255 13.48 1.33 -11.66
N LEU A 256 13.58 0.17 -12.32
CA LEU A 256 14.69 -0.78 -12.14
C LEU A 256 15.53 -1.08 -13.39
N GLU A 257 16.08 -0.04 -14.03
CA GLU A 257 17.31 -0.21 -14.84
C GLU A 257 18.59 -0.28 -13.94
N GLU A 258 18.53 0.04 -12.64
CA GLU A 258 19.74 0.11 -11.77
C GLU A 258 19.70 -0.55 -10.37
N VAL A 259 18.61 -1.16 -9.87
CA VAL A 259 18.66 -1.81 -8.53
C VAL A 259 18.99 -3.30 -8.59
N ASN A 260 20.08 -3.60 -7.90
CA ASN A 260 20.60 -4.89 -7.48
C ASN A 260 19.50 -5.91 -7.14
N TRP A 261 19.55 -7.08 -7.79
CA TRP A 261 18.68 -8.25 -7.58
C TRP A 261 18.51 -8.66 -6.10
N GLU A 262 19.41 -8.24 -5.21
CA GLU A 262 19.32 -8.48 -3.77
C GLU A 262 18.08 -7.83 -3.11
N TYR A 263 17.54 -6.71 -3.60
CA TYR A 263 16.34 -6.10 -3.01
C TYR A 263 15.05 -6.83 -3.42
N TYR A 264 15.00 -7.32 -4.66
CA TYR A 264 14.02 -8.33 -5.06
C TYR A 264 14.17 -9.59 -4.21
N SER A 265 15.41 -10.01 -3.92
CA SER A 265 15.68 -11.17 -3.06
C SER A 265 15.24 -10.95 -1.61
N LEU A 266 15.20 -9.72 -1.09
CA LEU A 266 14.70 -9.42 0.26
C LEU A 266 13.17 -9.47 0.33
N ALA A 267 12.46 -8.90 -0.66
CA ALA A 267 11.02 -9.10 -0.79
C ALA A 267 10.63 -10.57 -1.10
N PHE A 268 11.52 -11.32 -1.76
CA PHE A 268 11.44 -12.78 -1.94
C PHE A 268 11.74 -13.56 -0.65
N LYS A 269 12.70 -13.11 0.17
CA LYS A 269 13.13 -13.76 1.42
C LYS A 269 12.21 -13.48 2.60
N GLU A 270 11.45 -12.39 2.58
CA GLU A 270 10.42 -12.08 3.59
C GLU A 270 9.16 -12.96 3.46
N GLY A 271 9.19 -14.05 2.68
CA GLY A 271 8.23 -15.15 2.75
C GLY A 271 6.80 -14.85 2.26
N ASN A 272 6.49 -13.61 1.92
CA ASN A 272 5.14 -13.23 1.53
C ASN A 272 4.77 -13.67 0.10
N TRP A 273 5.73 -13.89 -0.81
CA TRP A 273 5.42 -14.27 -2.20
C TRP A 273 5.07 -15.74 -2.40
N GLU A 274 5.62 -16.68 -1.61
CA GLU A 274 5.17 -18.09 -1.67
C GLU A 274 3.67 -18.18 -1.34
N TYR A 275 3.18 -17.35 -0.41
CA TYR A 275 1.76 -17.20 -0.09
C TYR A 275 0.88 -16.67 -1.25
N TYR A 276 1.47 -15.98 -2.24
CA TYR A 276 0.76 -15.35 -3.35
C TYR A 276 0.88 -16.11 -4.68
N SER A 277 1.97 -16.86 -4.90
CA SER A 277 2.02 -17.83 -6.00
C SER A 277 1.18 -19.07 -5.71
N LEU A 278 1.03 -19.47 -4.44
CA LEU A 278 0.20 -20.62 -4.03
C LEU A 278 -1.31 -20.39 -4.21
N ALA A 279 -1.79 -19.14 -4.14
CA ALA A 279 -3.21 -18.84 -4.39
C ALA A 279 -3.64 -19.04 -5.86
N PHE A 280 -2.68 -19.20 -6.77
CA PHE A 280 -2.90 -19.32 -8.21
C PHE A 280 -2.09 -20.48 -8.80
N GLU A 281 -2.26 -21.70 -8.28
CA GLU A 281 -1.84 -22.92 -8.99
C GLU A 281 -2.34 -22.85 -10.45
N GLU A 282 -1.51 -23.23 -11.43
CA GLU A 282 -1.94 -23.34 -12.83
C GLU A 282 -3.10 -24.34 -12.92
N PRO A 283 -4.35 -23.90 -13.09
CA PRO A 283 -5.45 -24.83 -13.13
C PRO A 283 -5.38 -25.57 -14.45
N ASN A 284 -5.75 -26.84 -14.43
CA ASN A 284 -6.28 -27.49 -15.63
C ASN A 284 -7.47 -26.62 -16.10
N TRP A 285 -7.31 -25.92 -17.21
CA TRP A 285 -8.17 -24.82 -17.65
C TRP A 285 -9.48 -25.37 -18.25
N GLU A 286 -10.38 -25.82 -17.39
CA GLU A 286 -11.78 -26.07 -17.73
C GLU A 286 -12.64 -24.97 -17.10
N LEU A 287 -13.09 -24.01 -17.92
CA LEU A 287 -14.05 -22.98 -17.51
C LEU A 287 -15.43 -23.63 -17.33
N ARG A 288 -15.63 -24.30 -16.20
CA ARG A 288 -16.94 -24.88 -15.85
C ARG A 288 -17.92 -23.77 -15.49
N GLU A 289 -19.15 -23.91 -15.97
CA GLU A 289 -20.22 -22.97 -15.69
C GLU A 289 -20.53 -22.91 -14.18
N PRO A 290 -20.35 -21.74 -13.52
CA PRO A 290 -20.56 -21.62 -12.09
C PRO A 290 -22.06 -21.70 -11.77
N GLN A 291 -22.44 -22.64 -10.90
CA GLN A 291 -23.86 -22.91 -10.60
C GLN A 291 -24.37 -22.11 -9.39
N VAL A 292 -23.46 -21.73 -8.49
CA VAL A 292 -23.78 -20.97 -7.28
C VAL A 292 -22.84 -19.77 -7.12
N LEU A 293 -23.23 -18.81 -6.28
CA LEU A 293 -22.44 -17.59 -6.02
C LEU A 293 -21.01 -17.89 -5.56
N ALA A 294 -20.81 -18.96 -4.77
CA ALA A 294 -19.48 -19.40 -4.38
C ALA A 294 -18.62 -19.80 -5.59
N ASP A 295 -19.19 -20.56 -6.54
CA ASP A 295 -18.47 -20.96 -7.75
C ASP A 295 -18.13 -19.75 -8.63
N GLN A 296 -18.99 -18.72 -8.66
CA GLN A 296 -18.72 -17.47 -9.38
C GLN A 296 -17.53 -16.69 -8.79
N LEU A 297 -17.38 -16.66 -7.46
CA LEU A 297 -16.23 -16.03 -6.79
C LEU A 297 -14.93 -16.82 -6.99
N ILE A 298 -15.01 -18.16 -6.92
CA ILE A 298 -13.89 -19.05 -7.25
C ILE A 298 -13.47 -18.85 -8.72
N PHE A 299 -14.45 -18.70 -9.60
CA PHE A 299 -14.20 -18.41 -11.01
C PHE A 299 -13.47 -17.08 -11.18
N LEU A 300 -13.96 -16.01 -10.53
CA LEU A 300 -13.33 -14.69 -10.58
C LEU A 300 -11.86 -14.71 -10.14
N SER A 301 -11.57 -15.34 -9.00
CA SER A 301 -10.20 -15.41 -8.46
C SER A 301 -9.25 -16.19 -9.37
N LYS A 302 -9.76 -17.16 -10.15
CA LYS A 302 -8.95 -17.91 -11.13
C LYS A 302 -8.76 -17.18 -12.45
N VAL A 303 -9.77 -16.43 -12.90
CA VAL A 303 -9.73 -15.73 -14.18
C VAL A 303 -8.80 -14.53 -14.11
N LEU A 304 -8.88 -13.69 -13.07
CA LEU A 304 -8.08 -12.46 -12.96
C LEU A 304 -6.56 -12.65 -13.20
N PRO A 305 -5.86 -13.60 -12.55
CA PRO A 305 -4.45 -13.88 -12.82
C PRO A 305 -4.20 -14.38 -14.25
N LYS A 306 -5.11 -15.20 -14.78
CA LYS A 306 -4.96 -15.72 -16.16
C LYS A 306 -5.11 -14.62 -17.19
N ILE A 307 -5.94 -13.61 -16.93
CA ILE A 307 -6.00 -12.44 -17.80
C ILE A 307 -4.62 -11.74 -17.89
N ASN A 308 -3.90 -11.66 -16.76
CA ASN A 308 -2.55 -11.07 -16.74
C ASN A 308 -1.56 -11.84 -17.62
N ASP A 309 -1.65 -13.17 -17.71
CA ASP A 309 -0.80 -14.00 -18.58
C ASP A 309 -0.96 -13.64 -20.06
N TYR A 310 -2.17 -13.24 -20.46
CA TYR A 310 -2.51 -12.91 -21.85
C TYR A 310 -2.43 -11.43 -22.17
N ARG A 311 -2.12 -10.58 -21.19
CA ARG A 311 -1.93 -9.15 -21.41
C ARG A 311 -0.77 -8.95 -22.41
N PRO A 312 -0.91 -8.06 -23.41
CA PRO A 312 0.20 -7.76 -24.28
C PRO A 312 1.33 -7.15 -23.44
N ARG A 313 2.50 -7.81 -23.38
CA ARG A 313 3.68 -7.29 -22.66
C ARG A 313 4.31 -6.08 -23.34
N GLU A 314 4.11 -5.96 -24.65
CA GLU A 314 4.51 -4.80 -25.45
C GLU A 314 3.34 -4.37 -26.36
N PRO A 315 2.30 -3.72 -25.83
CA PRO A 315 1.17 -3.25 -26.64
C PRO A 315 1.53 -2.00 -27.46
N PHE A 316 2.79 -1.56 -27.44
CA PHE A 316 3.20 -0.28 -27.97
C PHE A 316 4.26 -0.43 -29.07
N TYR A 317 4.15 0.44 -30.06
CA TYR A 317 5.30 0.82 -30.87
C TYR A 317 5.98 2.00 -30.18
N LYS A 318 7.26 1.81 -29.89
CA LYS A 318 8.08 2.82 -29.24
C LYS A 318 8.76 3.67 -30.30
N ILE A 319 8.35 4.93 -30.40
CA ILE A 319 9.01 5.94 -31.22
C ILE A 319 9.94 6.73 -30.30
N LYS A 320 11.25 6.55 -30.49
CA LYS A 320 12.25 7.36 -29.82
C LYS A 320 12.23 8.77 -30.41
N ILE A 321 12.08 9.77 -29.56
CA ILE A 321 12.41 11.15 -29.94
C ILE A 321 13.84 11.40 -29.50
N ASP A 322 14.74 11.62 -30.46
CA ASP A 322 16.12 12.01 -30.19
C ASP A 322 16.14 13.54 -29.99
N VAL A 323 16.04 13.94 -28.73
CA VAL A 323 16.36 15.27 -28.22
C VAL A 323 17.27 15.01 -27.03
N GLU A 324 18.35 15.80 -26.87
CA GLU A 324 19.29 15.65 -25.75
C GLU A 324 18.49 15.54 -24.43
N SER A 325 18.54 14.36 -23.77
CA SER A 325 17.84 13.94 -22.53
C SER A 325 16.47 13.20 -22.60
N TYR A 326 15.96 12.80 -23.76
CA TYR A 326 14.60 12.19 -23.86
C TYR A 326 14.53 10.68 -24.18
N LYS A 327 13.47 10.02 -23.68
CA LYS A 327 13.03 8.67 -24.06
C LYS A 327 11.53 8.71 -24.49
N ASP A 328 11.24 8.15 -25.66
CA ASP A 328 10.03 7.39 -26.07
C ASP A 328 8.60 7.99 -26.02
N ILE A 329 8.02 8.25 -27.20
CA ILE A 329 6.55 8.22 -27.42
C ILE A 329 6.12 6.76 -27.61
N LEU A 330 5.07 6.36 -26.91
CA LEU A 330 4.41 5.08 -27.15
C LEU A 330 3.15 5.30 -27.97
N ILE A 331 3.14 4.75 -29.18
CA ILE A 331 1.91 4.65 -29.97
C ILE A 331 1.25 3.31 -29.64
N LYS A 332 0.03 3.39 -29.12
CA LYS A 332 -0.85 2.26 -28.87
C LYS A 332 -1.29 1.76 -30.23
N SER A 333 -0.79 0.61 -30.61
CA SER A 333 -1.29 -0.09 -31.78
C SER A 333 -1.28 -1.57 -31.45
N ARG A 334 -2.34 -2.24 -31.86
CA ARG A 334 -2.45 -3.68 -31.73
C ARG A 334 -1.32 -4.31 -32.56
N LYS A 335 -0.23 -4.72 -31.90
CA LYS A 335 0.66 -5.75 -32.45
C LYS A 335 -0.22 -6.98 -32.66
N THR A 336 -0.52 -7.28 -33.92
CA THR A 336 -1.31 -8.44 -34.35
C THR A 336 -0.68 -9.78 -33.98
N SER A 337 0.51 -9.81 -33.38
CA SER A 337 1.40 -10.98 -33.38
C SER A 337 1.68 -11.66 -32.04
N TYR A 338 1.10 -11.24 -30.91
CA TYR A 338 1.42 -11.83 -29.59
C TYR A 338 0.24 -12.39 -28.79
N ILE A 339 -0.90 -12.66 -29.44
CA ILE A 339 -1.89 -13.54 -28.81
C ILE A 339 -1.33 -14.96 -28.97
N SER A 340 -0.68 -15.47 -27.92
CA SER A 340 -0.48 -16.91 -27.75
C SER A 340 -1.80 -17.61 -28.10
N GLU A 341 -1.77 -18.61 -28.97
CA GLU A 341 -2.96 -19.33 -29.44
C GLU A 341 -3.81 -19.80 -28.25
N ILE A 342 -4.81 -19.00 -27.86
CA ILE A 342 -5.85 -19.45 -26.96
C ILE A 342 -6.67 -20.48 -27.71
N SER A 343 -6.98 -21.59 -27.05
CA SER A 343 -7.85 -22.61 -27.64
C SER A 343 -9.21 -22.00 -27.99
N SER A 344 -9.75 -22.36 -29.16
CA SER A 344 -11.11 -21.96 -29.54
C SER A 344 -12.13 -22.36 -28.45
N GLU A 345 -11.89 -23.47 -27.77
CA GLU A 345 -12.67 -23.94 -26.62
C GLU A 345 -12.77 -22.92 -25.47
N THR A 346 -11.69 -22.18 -25.19
CA THR A 346 -11.70 -21.13 -24.16
C THR A 346 -12.58 -19.96 -24.58
N ILE A 347 -12.48 -19.53 -25.85
CA ILE A 347 -13.28 -18.43 -26.40
C ILE A 347 -14.76 -18.82 -26.43
N ASP A 348 -15.06 -20.05 -26.85
CA ASP A 348 -16.42 -20.61 -26.86
C ASP A 348 -16.99 -20.69 -25.45
N SER A 349 -16.19 -21.10 -24.46
CA SER A 349 -16.59 -21.14 -23.05
C SER A 349 -16.93 -19.75 -22.50
N VAL A 350 -16.07 -18.75 -22.74
CA VAL A 350 -16.31 -17.35 -22.32
C VAL A 350 -17.58 -16.80 -22.97
N THR A 351 -17.76 -17.05 -24.26
CA THR A 351 -18.94 -16.63 -25.01
C THR A 351 -20.21 -17.33 -24.52
N GLY A 352 -20.10 -18.61 -24.11
CA GLY A 352 -21.17 -19.35 -23.48
C GLY A 352 -21.57 -18.75 -22.12
N LEU A 353 -20.58 -18.47 -21.26
CA LEU A 353 -20.79 -17.87 -19.95
C LEU A 353 -21.40 -16.47 -20.02
N LEU A 354 -21.01 -15.65 -20.99
CA LEU A 354 -21.59 -14.32 -21.18
C LEU A 354 -23.09 -14.32 -21.48
N LYS A 355 -23.65 -15.45 -21.93
CA LYS A 355 -25.10 -15.63 -22.14
C LYS A 355 -25.85 -16.02 -20.87
N ASN A 356 -25.15 -16.32 -19.78
CA ASN A 356 -25.77 -16.69 -18.52
C ASN A 356 -26.17 -15.43 -17.75
N ASP A 357 -27.48 -15.25 -17.57
CA ASP A 357 -28.03 -14.08 -16.89
C ASP A 357 -27.82 -14.07 -15.38
N ASP A 358 -27.55 -15.23 -14.76
CA ASP A 358 -27.42 -15.43 -13.32
C ASP A 358 -26.02 -15.08 -12.77
N LEU A 359 -25.08 -14.67 -13.63
CA LEU A 359 -23.76 -14.21 -13.19
C LEU A 359 -23.83 -12.84 -12.52
N ILE A 360 -23.16 -12.70 -11.37
CA ILE A 360 -23.00 -11.43 -10.69
C ILE A 360 -22.23 -10.44 -11.56
N LEU A 361 -22.56 -9.15 -11.42
CA LEU A 361 -22.02 -8.08 -12.26
C LEU A 361 -20.48 -8.07 -12.33
N PRO A 362 -19.71 -8.18 -11.22
CA PRO A 362 -18.25 -8.25 -11.29
C PRO A 362 -17.72 -9.36 -12.21
N VAL A 363 -18.33 -10.55 -12.17
CA VAL A 363 -17.92 -11.70 -13.00
C VAL A 363 -18.26 -11.45 -14.47
N LYS A 364 -19.45 -10.93 -14.77
CA LYS A 364 -19.81 -10.56 -16.15
C LYS A 364 -18.87 -9.50 -16.72
N LEU A 365 -18.50 -8.48 -15.94
CA LEU A 365 -17.57 -7.43 -16.38
C LEU A 365 -16.19 -8.02 -16.68
N THR A 366 -15.66 -8.87 -15.80
CA THR A 366 -14.37 -9.55 -16.02
C THR A 366 -14.41 -10.48 -17.25
N LEU A 367 -15.52 -11.19 -17.47
CA LEU A 367 -15.72 -12.02 -18.67
C LEU A 367 -15.75 -11.17 -19.95
N TRP A 368 -16.42 -10.02 -19.95
CA TRP A 368 -16.42 -9.10 -21.09
C TRP A 368 -15.02 -8.58 -21.38
N MET A 369 -14.25 -8.20 -20.35
CA MET A 369 -12.86 -7.79 -20.53
C MET A 369 -12.02 -8.91 -21.13
N PHE A 370 -12.17 -10.14 -20.62
CA PHE A 370 -11.48 -11.31 -21.16
C PHE A 370 -11.88 -11.59 -22.62
N PHE A 371 -13.17 -11.49 -22.94
CA PHE A 371 -13.68 -11.62 -24.31
C PHE A 371 -13.00 -10.64 -25.25
N TRP A 372 -12.86 -9.37 -24.85
CA TRP A 372 -12.26 -8.34 -25.68
C TRP A 372 -10.75 -8.51 -25.88
N LEU A 373 -10.02 -9.26 -25.04
CA LEU A 373 -8.60 -9.53 -25.30
C LEU A 373 -8.37 -10.36 -26.57
N PHE A 374 -9.31 -11.23 -26.92
CA PHE A 374 -9.15 -12.22 -28.00
C PHE A 374 -10.07 -11.98 -29.19
N ASN A 375 -11.19 -11.28 -28.98
CA ASN A 375 -12.17 -11.03 -30.04
C ASN A 375 -11.98 -9.64 -30.63
N GLN A 376 -12.11 -9.55 -31.95
CA GLN A 376 -12.21 -8.26 -32.62
C GLN A 376 -13.59 -7.65 -32.35
N PRO A 377 -13.72 -6.33 -32.25
CA PRO A 377 -15.01 -5.67 -32.16
C PRO A 377 -15.80 -5.85 -33.45
N GLU A 378 -16.71 -6.82 -33.43
CA GLU A 378 -17.71 -7.01 -34.48
C GLU A 378 -19.02 -6.35 -34.07
N LYS A 379 -19.78 -5.84 -35.05
CA LYS A 379 -21.02 -5.08 -34.81
C LYS A 379 -21.97 -5.79 -33.84
N GLN A 380 -22.18 -7.10 -34.01
CA GLN A 380 -23.07 -7.87 -33.15
C GLN A 380 -22.57 -7.94 -31.69
N SER A 381 -21.29 -8.22 -31.48
CA SER A 381 -20.68 -8.30 -30.15
C SER A 381 -20.67 -6.93 -29.45
N ILE A 382 -20.44 -5.87 -30.22
CA ILE A 382 -20.50 -4.48 -29.77
C ILE A 382 -21.93 -4.12 -29.32
N GLU A 383 -22.95 -4.47 -30.09
CA GLU A 383 -24.36 -4.23 -29.74
C GLU A 383 -24.78 -4.99 -28.47
N LEU A 384 -24.37 -6.26 -28.34
CA LEU A 384 -24.61 -7.05 -27.12
C LEU A 384 -23.95 -6.43 -25.89
N PHE A 385 -22.69 -6.01 -26.03
CA PHE A 385 -21.96 -5.38 -24.93
C PHE A 385 -22.55 -4.01 -24.57
N ARG A 386 -22.97 -3.21 -25.56
CA ARG A 386 -23.67 -1.94 -25.33
C ARG A 386 -24.94 -2.14 -24.51
N ASN A 387 -25.79 -3.09 -24.90
CA ASN A 387 -27.03 -3.38 -24.19
C ASN A 387 -26.73 -3.80 -22.74
N PHE A 388 -25.73 -4.67 -22.56
CA PHE A 388 -25.27 -5.04 -21.23
C PHE A 388 -24.82 -3.82 -20.39
N LEU A 389 -24.05 -2.89 -20.95
CA LEU A 389 -23.63 -1.67 -20.24
C LEU A 389 -24.82 -0.75 -19.90
N GLN A 390 -25.81 -0.65 -20.80
CA GLN A 390 -27.02 0.15 -20.57
C GLN A 390 -27.87 -0.45 -19.44
N ASP A 391 -28.02 -1.77 -19.41
CA ASP A 391 -28.80 -2.50 -18.41
C ASP A 391 -28.15 -2.47 -17.01
N ASN A 392 -26.85 -2.21 -16.93
CA ASN A 392 -26.06 -2.23 -15.69
C ASN A 392 -25.46 -0.86 -15.33
N SER A 393 -26.01 0.24 -15.86
CA SER A 393 -25.59 1.61 -15.52
C SER A 393 -26.26 2.10 -14.22
N PRO A 394 -25.55 2.80 -13.31
CA PRO A 394 -24.14 3.20 -13.40
C PRO A 394 -23.19 2.03 -13.17
N LEU A 395 -22.07 2.04 -13.90
CA LEU A 395 -21.03 1.03 -13.75
C LEU A 395 -20.25 1.24 -12.43
N PRO A 396 -19.75 0.17 -11.80
CA PRO A 396 -18.94 0.27 -10.59
C PRO A 396 -17.61 1.02 -10.81
N ASP A 397 -17.12 1.73 -9.79
CA ASP A 397 -15.90 2.55 -9.87
C ASP A 397 -14.63 1.75 -10.24
N TYR A 398 -14.58 0.45 -9.91
CA TYR A 398 -13.47 -0.43 -10.26
C TYR A 398 -13.45 -0.82 -11.75
N PHE A 399 -14.53 -0.60 -12.50
CA PHE A 399 -14.61 -0.97 -13.91
C PHE A 399 -13.51 -0.31 -14.73
N ASP A 400 -13.40 1.02 -14.66
CA ASP A 400 -12.40 1.79 -15.42
C ASP A 400 -10.95 1.37 -15.07
N ARG A 401 -10.71 1.00 -13.80
CA ARG A 401 -9.39 0.56 -13.32
C ARG A 401 -9.03 -0.81 -13.88
N LEU A 402 -9.94 -1.78 -13.80
CA LEU A 402 -9.76 -3.09 -14.42
C LEU A 402 -9.43 -3.01 -15.91
N TRP A 403 -10.13 -2.16 -16.67
CA TRP A 403 -9.85 -1.98 -18.11
C TRP A 403 -8.44 -1.48 -18.40
N SER A 404 -7.96 -0.52 -17.60
CA SER A 404 -6.61 0.03 -17.74
C SER A 404 -5.55 -1.00 -17.38
N ILE A 405 -5.73 -1.72 -16.28
CA ILE A 405 -4.82 -2.77 -15.81
C ILE A 405 -4.66 -3.87 -16.87
N LEU A 406 -5.77 -4.30 -17.46
CA LEU A 406 -5.76 -5.33 -18.51
C LEU A 406 -5.17 -4.87 -19.84
N GLY A 407 -4.85 -3.59 -19.97
CA GLY A 407 -4.28 -3.02 -21.19
C GLY A 407 -5.24 -3.06 -22.38
N LEU A 408 -6.53 -3.24 -22.13
CA LEU A 408 -7.56 -3.26 -23.17
C LEU A 408 -7.70 -1.88 -23.83
N GLU A 409 -7.37 -0.80 -23.13
CA GLU A 409 -7.22 0.54 -23.71
C GLU A 409 -6.10 0.65 -24.75
N TYR A 410 -5.19 -0.33 -24.79
CA TYR A 410 -4.16 -0.43 -25.81
C TYR A 410 -4.60 -1.30 -26.99
N SER A 411 -5.42 -2.33 -26.72
CA SER A 411 -5.96 -3.21 -27.76
C SER A 411 -7.09 -2.56 -28.55
N TRP A 412 -8.01 -1.85 -27.87
CA TRP A 412 -9.19 -1.24 -28.48
C TRP A 412 -9.42 0.21 -27.99
N PRO A 413 -8.52 1.15 -28.35
CA PRO A 413 -8.61 2.55 -27.92
C PRO A 413 -9.97 3.23 -28.12
N LEU A 414 -10.60 3.02 -29.29
CA LEU A 414 -11.88 3.66 -29.60
C LEU A 414 -13.05 3.01 -28.87
N LEU A 415 -12.98 1.70 -28.60
CA LEU A 415 -13.99 1.02 -27.80
C LEU A 415 -14.02 1.60 -26.39
N ILE A 416 -12.84 1.79 -25.78
CA ILE A 416 -12.74 2.43 -24.46
C ILE A 416 -13.25 3.86 -24.47
N LEU A 417 -12.89 4.64 -25.50
CA LEU A 417 -13.38 6.01 -25.62
C LEU A 417 -14.91 6.05 -25.76
N ALA A 418 -15.50 5.14 -26.52
CA ALA A 418 -16.96 5.00 -26.66
C ALA A 418 -17.63 4.64 -25.33
N ILE A 419 -17.07 3.70 -24.57
CA ILE A 419 -17.58 3.30 -23.24
C ILE A 419 -17.56 4.49 -22.28
N LYS A 420 -16.43 5.20 -22.17
CA LYS A 420 -16.25 6.37 -21.29
C LYS A 420 -17.19 7.53 -21.63
N ARG A 421 -17.61 7.65 -22.89
CA ARG A 421 -18.58 8.67 -23.32
C ARG A 421 -20.03 8.25 -23.08
N ASN A 422 -20.34 6.97 -23.28
CA ASN A 422 -21.68 6.43 -23.08
C ASN A 422 -22.10 6.40 -21.59
N THR A 423 -21.15 6.26 -20.67
CA THR A 423 -21.42 6.41 -19.22
C THR A 423 -21.78 7.84 -18.82
N ASN A 424 -21.40 8.85 -19.61
CA ASN A 424 -21.59 10.26 -19.30
C ASN A 424 -22.70 10.95 -20.09
N GLN A 425 -23.15 10.39 -21.23
CA GLN A 425 -24.18 10.99 -22.09
C GLN A 425 -25.04 9.90 -22.75
N GLN A 426 -26.34 10.16 -22.91
CA GLN A 426 -27.24 9.22 -23.60
C GLN A 426 -26.92 9.15 -25.11
N ASP A 427 -26.55 7.95 -25.56
CA ASP A 427 -26.56 7.45 -26.94
C ASP A 427 -25.41 7.81 -27.91
N ILE A 428 -24.27 8.32 -27.41
CA ILE A 428 -23.06 8.57 -28.21
C ILE A 428 -22.48 7.28 -28.81
N PHE A 429 -22.73 6.13 -28.19
CA PHE A 429 -22.14 4.86 -28.62
C PHE A 429 -22.49 4.50 -30.08
N THR A 430 -23.62 5.01 -30.59
CA THR A 430 -24.04 4.85 -32.00
C THR A 430 -23.07 5.51 -32.98
N ASP A 431 -22.48 6.66 -32.62
CA ASP A 431 -21.56 7.40 -33.49
C ASP A 431 -20.22 6.67 -33.69
N PHE A 432 -19.86 5.79 -32.75
CA PHE A 432 -18.63 5.01 -32.80
C PHE A 432 -18.77 3.72 -33.59
N LEU A 433 -19.98 3.17 -33.77
CA LEU A 433 -20.19 1.79 -34.24
C LEU A 433 -19.45 1.46 -35.54
N ASP A 434 -19.42 2.40 -36.49
CA ASP A 434 -18.79 2.23 -37.81
C ASP A 434 -17.25 2.33 -37.76
N TYR A 435 -16.67 2.66 -36.60
CA TYR A 435 -15.22 2.86 -36.40
C TYR A 435 -14.62 1.91 -35.37
N LEU A 436 -15.43 1.10 -34.69
CA LEU A 436 -14.97 0.19 -33.66
C LEU A 436 -14.35 -1.08 -34.22
N ASP A 437 -14.57 -1.43 -35.49
CA ASP A 437 -13.99 -2.64 -36.06
C ASP A 437 -12.46 -2.61 -36.06
N GLY A 438 -11.86 -3.79 -35.99
CA GLY A 438 -10.42 -3.93 -35.83
C GLY A 438 -9.61 -3.33 -36.99
N TYR A 439 -10.11 -3.39 -38.22
CA TYR A 439 -9.41 -2.84 -39.38
C TYR A 439 -9.41 -1.32 -39.35
N THR A 440 -10.54 -0.69 -39.02
CA THR A 440 -10.62 0.76 -38.91
C THR A 440 -9.74 1.29 -37.78
N GLN A 441 -9.75 0.63 -36.61
CA GLN A 441 -8.88 1.03 -35.50
C GLN A 441 -7.40 0.92 -35.84
N ILE A 442 -6.97 -0.12 -36.57
CA ILE A 442 -5.59 -0.26 -37.06
C ILE A 442 -5.26 0.86 -38.05
N SER A 443 -6.15 1.14 -39.01
CA SER A 443 -5.94 2.21 -39.99
C SER A 443 -5.76 3.58 -39.33
N ILE A 444 -6.52 3.88 -38.26
CA ILE A 444 -6.39 5.12 -37.51
C ILE A 444 -5.05 5.16 -36.75
N ALA A 445 -4.65 4.06 -36.12
CA ALA A 445 -3.36 3.96 -35.45
C ALA A 445 -2.18 4.17 -36.43
N GLU A 446 -2.27 3.62 -37.64
CA GLU A 446 -1.29 3.82 -38.72
C GLU A 446 -1.26 5.27 -39.22
N GLU A 447 -2.42 5.93 -39.31
CA GLU A 447 -2.50 7.35 -39.68
C GLU A 447 -1.83 8.24 -38.63
N ILE A 448 -2.04 7.93 -37.35
CA ILE A 448 -1.39 8.61 -36.22
C ILE A 448 0.13 8.35 -36.24
N ASP A 449 0.56 7.09 -36.37
CA ASP A 449 1.97 6.70 -36.44
C ASP A 449 2.71 7.40 -37.59
N LYS A 450 2.09 7.41 -38.77
CA LYS A 450 2.62 8.13 -39.92
C LYS A 450 2.71 9.64 -39.65
N GLY A 451 1.67 10.24 -39.08
CA GLY A 451 1.67 11.66 -38.72
C GLY A 451 2.76 12.03 -37.73
N VAL A 452 2.96 11.20 -36.70
CA VAL A 452 4.03 11.37 -35.70
C VAL A 452 5.40 11.31 -36.37
N LYS A 453 5.67 10.28 -37.19
CA LYS A 453 6.95 10.11 -37.87
C LYS A 453 7.26 11.24 -38.86
N GLU A 454 6.29 11.58 -39.71
CA GLU A 454 6.46 12.65 -40.71
C GLU A 454 6.73 14.02 -40.08
N PHE A 455 6.16 14.28 -38.90
CA PHE A 455 6.46 15.47 -38.12
C PHE A 455 7.87 15.39 -37.53
N LEU A 456 8.19 14.32 -36.80
CA LEU A 456 9.49 14.16 -36.11
C LEU A 456 10.69 14.15 -37.07
N ASP A 457 10.52 13.65 -38.30
CA ASP A 457 11.57 13.63 -39.33
C ASP A 457 11.99 15.03 -39.82
N LYS A 458 11.13 16.04 -39.62
CA LYS A 458 11.32 17.41 -40.09
C LYS A 458 11.49 18.42 -38.96
N ALA A 459 11.04 18.06 -37.76
CA ALA A 459 11.02 18.92 -36.60
C ALA A 459 12.42 19.17 -36.05
N ASP A 460 12.72 20.42 -35.72
CA ASP A 460 13.87 20.74 -34.88
C ASP A 460 13.59 20.39 -33.39
N ASP A 461 14.59 20.57 -32.52
CA ASP A 461 14.45 20.18 -31.11
C ASP A 461 13.41 21.02 -30.34
N GLU A 462 13.21 22.28 -30.73
CA GLU A 462 12.18 23.15 -30.13
C GLU A 462 10.78 22.68 -30.55
N GLU A 463 10.60 22.33 -31.83
CA GLU A 463 9.36 21.78 -32.36
C GLU A 463 9.03 20.41 -31.75
N LYS A 464 10.03 19.54 -31.58
CA LYS A 464 9.87 18.25 -30.89
C LYS A 464 9.44 18.44 -29.43
N GLN A 465 10.04 19.39 -28.71
CA GLN A 465 9.65 19.73 -27.34
C GLN A 465 8.20 20.23 -27.28
N ARG A 466 7.82 21.13 -28.19
CA ARG A 466 6.44 21.62 -28.29
C ARG A 466 5.45 20.50 -28.55
N PHE A 467 5.82 19.55 -29.39
CA PHE A 467 5.02 18.38 -29.71
C PHE A 467 4.84 17.42 -28.52
N VAL A 468 5.91 17.14 -27.77
CA VAL A 468 5.84 16.33 -26.54
C VAL A 468 4.91 16.99 -25.52
N ILE A 469 5.05 18.31 -25.33
CA ILE A 469 4.14 19.09 -24.47
C ILE A 469 2.69 18.98 -24.94
N ALA A 470 2.44 19.10 -26.24
CA ALA A 470 1.10 18.99 -26.80
C ALA A 470 0.49 17.59 -26.58
N LEU A 471 1.29 16.52 -26.67
CA LEU A 471 0.84 15.16 -26.37
C LEU A 471 0.50 14.99 -24.88
N LEU A 472 1.39 15.45 -23.99
CA LEU A 472 1.18 15.32 -22.55
C LEU A 472 -0.02 16.13 -22.05
N THR A 473 -0.20 17.33 -22.60
CA THR A 473 -1.23 18.28 -22.15
C THR A 473 -2.50 18.22 -22.99
N SER A 474 -2.49 17.54 -24.15
CA SER A 474 -3.61 17.53 -25.10
C SER A 474 -3.98 18.93 -25.66
N VAL A 475 -3.07 19.90 -25.62
CA VAL A 475 -3.26 21.28 -26.08
C VAL A 475 -2.44 21.56 -27.33
N GLY A 476 -3.07 22.13 -28.37
CA GLY A 476 -2.39 22.48 -29.63
C GLY A 476 -2.13 21.29 -30.56
N LEU A 477 -2.77 20.14 -30.32
CA LEU A 477 -2.60 18.95 -31.17
C LEU A 477 -3.08 19.14 -32.61
N ASP A 478 -3.95 20.11 -32.86
CA ASP A 478 -4.43 20.51 -34.17
C ASP A 478 -3.34 21.14 -35.05
N GLU A 479 -2.33 21.76 -34.43
CA GLU A 479 -1.14 22.27 -35.13
C GLU A 479 -0.29 21.11 -35.69
N PHE A 480 -0.27 19.96 -35.00
CA PHE A 480 0.58 18.80 -35.32
C PHE A 480 -0.14 17.71 -36.12
N PHE A 481 -1.46 17.57 -35.95
CA PHE A 481 -2.27 16.55 -36.61
C PHE A 481 -3.48 17.14 -37.38
N PRO A 482 -3.29 18.11 -38.29
CA PRO A 482 -4.40 18.73 -39.02
C PRO A 482 -5.20 17.72 -39.86
N GLN A 483 -4.55 16.66 -40.37
CA GLN A 483 -5.17 15.58 -41.13
C GLN A 483 -6.22 14.81 -40.32
N LEU A 484 -5.96 14.61 -39.02
CA LEU A 484 -6.82 13.83 -38.12
C LEU A 484 -8.07 14.60 -37.67
N ILE A 485 -8.15 15.92 -37.87
CA ILE A 485 -9.33 16.73 -37.53
C ILE A 485 -10.57 16.19 -38.26
N SER A 486 -10.40 15.81 -39.53
CA SER A 486 -11.50 15.29 -40.34
C SER A 486 -11.97 13.92 -39.84
N THR A 487 -11.03 13.05 -39.44
CA THR A 487 -11.28 11.73 -38.85
C THR A 487 -11.97 11.86 -37.49
N ALA A 488 -11.46 12.70 -36.59
CA ALA A 488 -12.08 12.97 -35.29
C ALA A 488 -13.53 13.47 -35.44
N ARG A 489 -13.77 14.43 -36.34
CA ARG A 489 -15.12 14.94 -36.61
C ARG A 489 -16.07 13.88 -37.14
N LYS A 490 -15.59 12.96 -38.00
CA LYS A 490 -16.39 11.86 -38.55
C LYS A 490 -16.80 10.83 -37.48
N ILE A 491 -15.92 10.59 -36.49
CA ILE A 491 -16.18 9.72 -35.34
C ILE A 491 -17.07 10.43 -34.29
N GLY A 492 -17.17 11.76 -34.34
CA GLY A 492 -17.92 12.55 -33.36
C GLY A 492 -17.10 12.91 -32.10
N VAL A 493 -15.77 12.88 -32.18
CA VAL A 493 -14.85 13.19 -31.07
C VAL A 493 -14.03 14.44 -31.36
N GLN A 494 -13.49 15.04 -30.29
CA GLN A 494 -12.46 16.07 -30.41
C GLN A 494 -11.13 15.42 -30.79
N LEU A 495 -10.27 16.16 -31.49
CA LEU A 495 -8.97 15.66 -31.94
C LEU A 495 -8.12 15.12 -30.78
N TYR A 496 -8.10 15.83 -29.66
CA TYR A 496 -7.30 15.43 -28.51
C TYR A 496 -7.76 14.09 -27.89
N GLU A 497 -9.06 13.79 -27.94
CA GLU A 497 -9.60 12.52 -27.45
C GLU A 497 -9.13 11.37 -28.33
N LEU A 498 -9.16 11.58 -29.65
CA LEU A 498 -8.67 10.61 -30.62
C LEU A 498 -7.17 10.35 -30.42
N VAL A 499 -6.36 11.40 -30.37
CA VAL A 499 -4.90 11.25 -30.23
C VAL A 499 -4.54 10.60 -28.89
N ARG A 500 -5.17 11.00 -27.78
CA ARG A 500 -4.92 10.41 -26.45
C ARG A 500 -5.40 8.97 -26.33
N ALA A 501 -6.45 8.59 -27.07
CA ALA A 501 -6.86 7.19 -27.15
C ALA A 501 -5.71 6.33 -27.69
N TYR A 502 -4.97 6.81 -28.69
CA TYR A 502 -3.94 6.04 -29.41
C TYR A 502 -2.49 6.35 -29.03
N THR A 503 -2.22 7.36 -28.20
CA THR A 503 -0.85 7.74 -27.84
C THR A 503 -0.70 7.91 -26.33
N THR A 504 0.47 7.53 -25.81
CA THR A 504 0.92 7.84 -24.45
C THR A 504 2.36 8.34 -24.54
N CYS A 505 2.67 9.41 -23.84
CA CYS A 505 4.05 9.89 -23.70
C CYS A 505 4.57 9.48 -22.32
N LEU A 506 5.73 8.82 -22.28
CA LEU A 506 6.41 8.47 -21.04
C LEU A 506 7.47 9.52 -20.73
N LEU A 507 7.48 10.02 -19.50
CA LEU A 507 8.52 10.94 -19.03
C LEU A 507 9.58 10.18 -18.24
N SER A 508 10.85 10.40 -18.55
CA SER A 508 11.96 9.96 -17.71
C SER A 508 11.99 10.77 -16.42
N VAL A 509 12.75 10.31 -15.42
CA VAL A 509 12.88 10.96 -14.10
C VAL A 509 13.62 12.32 -14.17
N ASP A 510 14.43 12.55 -15.20
CA ASP A 510 15.34 13.70 -15.36
C ASP A 510 14.99 14.61 -16.56
N PHE A 511 13.71 14.74 -16.90
CA PHE A 511 13.28 15.52 -18.06
C PHE A 511 13.46 17.04 -17.85
N GLN A 512 13.91 17.74 -18.90
CA GLN A 512 14.06 19.20 -18.95
C GLN A 512 13.08 19.83 -19.95
N LEU A 513 11.79 19.47 -19.88
CA LEU A 513 10.78 20.16 -20.67
C LEU A 513 10.50 21.52 -20.05
N GLU A 514 10.36 22.52 -20.90
CA GLU A 514 9.96 23.87 -20.55
C GLU A 514 8.76 24.31 -21.39
N TYR A 515 7.70 24.80 -20.75
CA TYR A 515 6.58 25.41 -21.46
C TYR A 515 7.00 26.77 -22.02
N SER A 516 6.69 27.01 -23.30
CA SER A 516 6.66 28.38 -23.80
C SER A 516 5.55 29.17 -23.10
N SER A 517 5.71 30.49 -23.03
CA SER A 517 4.70 31.34 -22.37
C SER A 517 3.31 31.23 -22.99
N ASP A 518 3.21 31.02 -24.31
CA ASP A 518 1.94 30.80 -25.02
C ASP A 518 1.30 29.46 -24.65
N GLN A 519 2.10 28.38 -24.62
CA GLN A 519 1.62 27.04 -24.24
C GLN A 519 1.07 27.04 -22.82
N LEU A 520 1.83 27.59 -21.87
CA LEU A 520 1.40 27.70 -20.48
C LEU A 520 0.09 28.48 -20.37
N ARG A 521 -0.05 29.58 -21.12
CA ARG A 521 -1.29 30.38 -21.14
C ARG A 521 -2.51 29.61 -21.64
N LYS A 522 -2.36 28.88 -22.75
CA LYS A 522 -3.44 28.04 -23.32
C LYS A 522 -3.88 26.96 -22.34
N ILE A 523 -2.91 26.29 -21.70
CA ILE A 523 -3.15 25.28 -20.66
C ILE A 523 -3.90 25.90 -19.47
N LEU A 524 -3.38 27.01 -18.94
CA LEU A 524 -3.98 27.71 -17.80
C LEU A 524 -5.42 28.18 -18.10
N ALA A 525 -5.73 28.61 -19.33
CA ALA A 525 -7.10 28.97 -19.71
C ALA A 525 -8.08 27.78 -19.67
N ILE A 526 -7.63 26.58 -20.03
CA ILE A 526 -8.45 25.36 -19.89
C ILE A 526 -8.70 25.05 -18.42
N VAL A 527 -7.68 25.20 -17.57
CA VAL A 527 -7.82 25.04 -16.11
C VAL A 527 -8.80 26.06 -15.54
N GLU A 528 -8.70 27.32 -15.96
CA GLU A 528 -9.61 28.38 -15.56
C GLU A 528 -11.06 28.00 -15.87
N GLN A 529 -11.35 27.64 -17.13
CA GLN A 529 -12.69 27.27 -17.58
C GLN A 529 -13.24 26.07 -16.79
N ALA A 530 -12.41 25.05 -16.54
CA ALA A 530 -12.77 23.88 -15.76
C ALA A 530 -13.15 24.25 -14.31
N ILE A 531 -12.37 25.14 -13.67
CA ILE A 531 -12.67 25.65 -12.32
C ILE A 531 -13.97 26.47 -12.33
N GLN A 532 -14.18 27.33 -13.33
CA GLN A 532 -15.40 28.14 -13.46
C GLN A 532 -16.64 27.26 -13.56
N ASN A 533 -16.56 26.19 -14.34
CA ASN A 533 -17.65 25.25 -14.59
C ASN A 533 -17.79 24.18 -13.49
N ARG A 534 -16.81 24.03 -12.59
CA ARG A 534 -16.70 22.95 -11.60
C ARG A 534 -16.66 21.57 -12.24
N GLU A 535 -15.96 21.47 -13.36
CA GLU A 535 -15.81 20.25 -14.13
C GLU A 535 -14.34 19.85 -14.16
N LYS A 536 -14.05 18.54 -14.07
CA LYS A 536 -12.68 18.06 -14.23
C LYS A 536 -12.21 18.36 -15.67
N PRO A 537 -11.07 19.02 -15.86
CA PRO A 537 -10.59 19.29 -17.20
C PRO A 537 -10.21 17.98 -17.89
N TYR A 538 -10.28 17.99 -19.22
CA TYR A 538 -9.90 16.82 -20.01
C TYR A 538 -8.39 16.55 -19.98
N ILE A 539 -7.59 17.56 -19.65
CA ILE A 539 -6.13 17.46 -19.54
C ILE A 539 -5.74 16.86 -18.19
N ASP A 540 -4.63 16.10 -18.15
CA ASP A 540 -4.04 15.69 -16.88
C ASP A 540 -3.31 16.87 -16.25
N LEU A 541 -3.87 17.41 -15.16
CA LEU A 541 -3.32 18.57 -14.46
C LEU A 541 -1.96 18.28 -13.82
N GLY A 542 -1.66 17.01 -13.53
CA GLY A 542 -0.35 16.63 -13.01
C GLY A 542 0.77 17.08 -13.96
N VAL A 543 0.57 16.98 -15.27
CA VAL A 543 1.56 17.35 -16.29
C VAL A 543 1.97 18.83 -16.19
N ILE A 544 1.05 19.72 -15.84
CA ILE A 544 1.31 21.17 -15.73
C ILE A 544 2.41 21.44 -14.70
N PHE A 545 2.44 20.64 -13.65
CA PHE A 545 3.28 20.82 -12.48
C PHE A 545 4.67 20.25 -12.64
N ILE A 546 4.79 19.16 -13.41
CA ILE A 546 6.04 18.44 -13.58
C ILE A 546 6.94 19.14 -14.62
N VAL A 547 6.37 19.81 -15.63
CA VAL A 547 7.12 20.55 -16.66
C VAL A 547 7.61 21.91 -16.13
N THR A 548 8.80 22.34 -16.54
CA THR A 548 9.38 23.64 -16.17
C THR A 548 8.59 24.77 -16.81
N TRP A 549 8.37 25.88 -16.09
CA TRP A 549 7.70 27.04 -16.67
C TRP A 549 8.74 28.06 -17.10
N SER A 550 8.69 28.48 -18.37
CA SER A 550 9.46 29.65 -18.78
C SER A 550 9.00 30.87 -17.98
N TYR A 551 9.96 31.60 -17.41
CA TYR A 551 9.63 32.76 -16.61
C TYR A 551 8.95 33.82 -17.50
N SER A 552 7.66 34.03 -17.27
CA SER A 552 6.86 35.08 -17.87
C SER A 552 5.98 35.70 -16.82
N LEU A 553 6.24 36.97 -16.48
CA LEU A 553 5.47 37.71 -15.48
C LEU A 553 3.96 37.66 -15.78
N GLU A 554 3.59 37.70 -17.06
CA GLU A 554 2.20 37.61 -17.50
C GLU A 554 1.58 36.23 -17.21
N ALA A 555 2.30 35.14 -17.50
CA ALA A 555 1.83 33.79 -17.23
C ALA A 555 1.75 33.49 -15.73
N ILE A 556 2.75 33.95 -14.95
CA ILE A 556 2.77 33.82 -13.48
C ILE A 556 1.59 34.59 -12.86
N ASN A 557 1.35 35.82 -13.28
CA ASN A 557 0.20 36.60 -12.80
C ASN A 557 -1.14 35.93 -13.15
N TYR A 558 -1.24 35.33 -14.33
CA TYR A 558 -2.44 34.59 -14.73
C TYR A 558 -2.65 33.32 -13.89
N ALA A 559 -1.58 32.57 -13.62
CA ALA A 559 -1.63 31.42 -12.70
C ALA A 559 -2.01 31.84 -11.27
N ARG A 560 -1.57 33.00 -10.77
CA ARG A 560 -2.06 33.56 -9.49
C ARG A 560 -3.55 33.84 -9.51
N GLN A 561 -4.07 34.44 -10.59
CA GLN A 561 -5.51 34.67 -10.74
C GLN A 561 -6.31 33.36 -10.73
N ILE A 562 -5.79 32.31 -11.36
CA ILE A 562 -6.40 30.97 -11.35
C ILE A 562 -6.38 30.37 -9.94
N LEU A 563 -5.30 30.56 -9.16
CA LEU A 563 -5.28 30.12 -7.76
C LEU A 563 -6.36 30.83 -6.94
N GLU A 564 -6.52 32.15 -7.07
CA GLU A 564 -7.57 32.88 -6.36
C GLU A 564 -8.97 32.43 -6.81
N LEU A 565 -9.18 32.23 -8.12
CA LEU A 565 -10.43 31.68 -8.65
C LEU A 565 -10.73 30.27 -8.10
N PHE A 566 -9.71 29.42 -8.00
CA PHE A 566 -9.83 28.11 -7.36
C PHE A 566 -10.32 28.26 -5.92
N LEU A 567 -9.69 29.14 -5.13
CA LEU A 567 -10.04 29.36 -3.72
C LEU A 567 -11.46 29.94 -3.53
N ASP A 568 -11.92 30.74 -4.49
CA ASP A 568 -13.28 31.27 -4.49
C ASP A 568 -14.33 30.22 -4.84
N LYS A 569 -13.98 29.24 -5.68
CA LYS A 569 -14.91 28.21 -6.18
C LYS A 569 -14.88 26.90 -5.39
N TYR A 570 -13.79 26.65 -4.64
CA TYR A 570 -13.57 25.42 -3.88
C TYR A 570 -14.68 25.16 -2.83
N SER A 571 -15.09 23.90 -2.74
CA SER A 571 -15.93 23.37 -1.67
C SER A 571 -15.64 21.89 -1.50
N GLU A 572 -15.57 21.41 -0.26
CA GLU A 572 -15.42 20.00 0.08
C GLU A 572 -16.56 19.12 -0.48
N SER A 573 -17.71 19.72 -0.77
CA SER A 573 -18.87 19.03 -1.34
C SER A 573 -18.75 18.72 -2.84
N TYR A 574 -17.78 19.30 -3.55
CA TYR A 574 -17.59 19.08 -4.98
C TYR A 574 -16.43 18.11 -5.24
N SER A 575 -16.59 17.28 -6.26
CA SER A 575 -15.52 16.40 -6.75
C SER A 575 -14.39 17.17 -7.43
N PHE A 576 -14.70 18.35 -7.98
CA PHE A 576 -13.73 19.24 -8.61
C PHE A 576 -14.04 20.72 -8.25
N PRO A 577 -13.01 21.56 -8.02
CA PRO A 577 -11.58 21.23 -8.06
C PRO A 577 -11.07 20.60 -6.74
N PRO A 578 -10.15 19.61 -6.78
CA PRO A 578 -9.67 18.93 -5.58
C PRO A 578 -8.65 19.79 -4.81
N ALA A 579 -8.50 19.53 -3.51
CA ALA A 579 -7.53 20.26 -2.67
C ALA A 579 -6.08 20.14 -3.19
N SER A 580 -5.70 18.97 -3.73
CA SER A 580 -4.36 18.73 -4.27
C SER A 580 -4.01 19.68 -5.42
N LEU A 581 -4.98 20.05 -6.27
CA LEU A 581 -4.75 21.00 -7.36
C LEU A 581 -4.32 22.37 -6.85
N GLY A 582 -5.01 22.90 -5.83
CA GLY A 582 -4.68 24.20 -5.24
C GLY A 582 -3.31 24.21 -4.57
N ILE A 583 -2.96 23.12 -3.88
CA ILE A 583 -1.63 22.93 -3.28
C ILE A 583 -0.54 22.84 -4.36
N ASN A 584 -0.74 22.01 -5.38
CA ASN A 584 0.25 21.83 -6.44
C ASN A 584 0.48 23.14 -7.21
N LEU A 585 -0.57 23.92 -7.48
CA LEU A 585 -0.47 25.23 -8.11
C LEU A 585 0.25 26.25 -7.21
N PHE A 586 -0.08 26.29 -5.92
CA PHE A 586 0.61 27.15 -4.96
C PHE A 586 2.10 26.81 -4.85
N LEU A 587 2.44 25.53 -4.73
CA LEU A 587 3.82 25.07 -4.64
C LEU A 587 4.60 25.36 -5.91
N LYS A 588 3.98 25.20 -7.08
CA LYS A 588 4.60 25.52 -8.37
C LYS A 588 4.85 27.02 -8.52
N LEU A 589 3.89 27.86 -8.15
CA LEU A 589 4.05 29.31 -8.16
C LEU A 589 5.16 29.79 -7.23
N LEU A 590 5.36 29.13 -6.09
CA LEU A 590 6.42 29.49 -5.14
C LEU A 590 7.84 29.32 -5.72
N GLU A 591 8.03 28.47 -6.73
CA GLU A 591 9.30 28.35 -7.46
C GLU A 591 9.64 29.65 -8.23
N HIS A 592 8.63 30.39 -8.65
CA HIS A 592 8.77 31.54 -9.56
C HIS A 592 8.50 32.90 -8.89
N ASP A 593 7.67 32.93 -7.85
CA ASP A 593 7.21 34.17 -7.21
C ASP A 593 7.14 33.99 -5.68
N ALA A 594 8.01 34.68 -4.95
CA ALA A 594 8.03 34.65 -3.49
C ALA A 594 6.80 35.34 -2.87
N ASP A 595 6.18 36.29 -3.58
CA ASP A 595 5.01 37.02 -3.10
C ASP A 595 3.76 36.13 -3.07
N ILE A 596 3.81 34.91 -3.64
CA ILE A 596 2.71 33.95 -3.53
C ILE A 596 2.43 33.56 -2.07
N LEU A 597 3.42 33.70 -1.18
CA LEU A 597 3.24 33.46 0.25
C LEU A 597 2.10 34.30 0.85
N ASP A 598 1.76 35.44 0.25
CA ASP A 598 0.62 36.27 0.65
C ASP A 598 -0.74 35.59 0.41
N SER A 599 -0.82 34.61 -0.50
CA SER A 599 -2.03 33.80 -0.74
C SER A 599 -2.16 32.62 0.24
N ALA A 600 -1.12 32.30 1.02
CA ALA A 600 -1.15 31.20 1.99
C ALA A 600 -2.29 31.30 3.03
N PRO A 601 -2.63 32.49 3.59
CA PRO A 601 -3.77 32.65 4.48
C PRO A 601 -5.09 32.25 3.83
N ASN A 602 -5.35 32.69 2.60
CA ASN A 602 -6.58 32.33 1.89
C ASN A 602 -6.59 30.83 1.59
N LEU A 603 -5.48 30.28 1.09
CA LEU A 603 -5.31 28.86 0.79
C LEU A 603 -5.62 27.96 1.98
N PHE A 604 -4.92 28.15 3.09
CA PHE A 604 -5.02 27.25 4.26
C PHE A 604 -6.24 27.53 5.14
N THR A 605 -6.98 28.62 4.94
CA THR A 605 -8.28 28.83 5.59
C THR A 605 -9.44 28.28 4.77
N LYS A 606 -9.30 28.20 3.45
CA LYS A 606 -10.30 27.64 2.54
C LYS A 606 -10.20 26.12 2.41
N LEU A 607 -9.00 25.59 2.33
CA LEU A 607 -8.77 24.15 2.25
C LEU A 607 -8.89 23.49 3.62
N SER A 608 -9.60 22.38 3.69
CA SER A 608 -9.64 21.54 4.88
C SER A 608 -8.26 20.95 5.17
N LEU A 609 -7.79 21.12 6.41
CA LEU A 609 -6.53 20.55 6.88
C LEU A 609 -6.52 19.01 6.78
N TYR A 610 -7.68 18.36 6.88
CA TYR A 610 -7.79 16.91 6.71
C TYR A 610 -7.58 16.48 5.26
N GLU A 611 -8.08 17.25 4.30
CA GLU A 611 -7.84 16.99 2.87
C GLU A 611 -6.37 17.18 2.50
N LEU A 612 -5.61 18.01 3.24
CA LEU A 612 -4.16 18.14 3.05
C LEU A 612 -3.38 16.86 3.40
N ILE A 613 -3.87 16.06 4.36
CA ILE A 613 -3.25 14.76 4.70
C ILE A 613 -3.44 13.75 3.57
N LYS A 614 -4.54 13.88 2.81
CA LYS A 614 -4.86 12.98 1.69
C LYS A 614 -4.16 13.35 0.39
N VAL A 615 -3.45 14.49 0.35
CA VAL A 615 -2.72 14.87 -0.86
C VAL A 615 -1.67 13.80 -1.16
N ASP A 616 -1.73 13.28 -2.37
CA ASP A 616 -0.90 12.16 -2.78
C ASP A 616 0.59 12.57 -2.75
N ILE A 617 1.38 11.81 -1.97
CA ILE A 617 2.83 11.95 -1.88
C ILE A 617 3.45 11.86 -3.28
N TYR A 618 2.90 11.06 -4.19
CA TYR A 618 3.37 10.94 -5.57
C TYR A 618 3.09 12.18 -6.43
N GLU A 619 1.95 12.86 -6.24
CA GLU A 619 1.67 14.12 -6.96
C GLU A 619 2.66 15.20 -6.53
N ILE A 620 2.89 15.33 -5.21
CA ILE A 620 3.87 16.26 -4.65
C ILE A 620 5.29 15.86 -5.06
N TYR A 621 5.63 14.57 -5.01
CA TYR A 621 6.93 14.04 -5.45
C TYR A 621 7.34 14.53 -6.85
N LYS A 622 6.41 14.52 -7.81
CA LYS A 622 6.71 14.92 -9.18
C LYS A 622 6.97 16.42 -9.36
N LEU A 623 6.52 17.26 -8.42
CA LEU A 623 6.86 18.69 -8.39
C LEU A 623 8.32 18.92 -7.98
N PHE A 624 8.87 18.09 -7.09
CA PHE A 624 10.17 18.31 -6.45
C PHE A 624 11.31 17.52 -7.08
N ILE A 625 11.52 17.67 -8.39
CA ILE A 625 12.61 16.97 -9.10
C ILE A 625 13.99 17.43 -8.59
N LYS A 626 14.12 18.69 -8.13
CA LYS A 626 15.33 19.24 -7.48
C LYS A 626 14.98 20.34 -6.45
N PRO A 627 14.55 20.00 -5.21
CA PRO A 627 14.25 21.01 -4.21
C PRO A 627 15.53 21.78 -3.83
N ASP A 628 15.54 23.09 -4.07
CA ASP A 628 16.57 23.99 -3.54
C ASP A 628 16.31 24.26 -2.05
N LYS A 629 17.38 24.41 -1.26
CA LYS A 629 17.32 24.88 0.13
C LYS A 629 16.56 26.19 0.26
N GLU A 630 16.71 27.09 -0.72
CA GLU A 630 16.01 28.38 -0.70
C GLU A 630 14.49 28.21 -0.76
N TYR A 631 13.99 27.26 -1.54
CA TYR A 631 12.54 26.98 -1.62
C TYR A 631 11.97 26.49 -0.28
N ILE A 632 12.64 25.50 0.32
CA ILE A 632 12.24 24.97 1.63
C ILE A 632 12.31 26.08 2.68
N TYR A 633 13.36 26.91 2.65
CA TYR A 633 13.49 28.05 3.55
C TYR A 633 12.35 29.06 3.40
N ARG A 634 12.01 29.46 2.17
CA ARG A 634 10.87 30.35 1.90
C ARG A 634 9.57 29.77 2.46
N PHE A 635 9.31 28.49 2.22
CA PHE A 635 8.09 27.83 2.71
C PHE A 635 8.06 27.72 4.24
N THR A 636 9.19 27.43 4.90
CA THR A 636 9.26 27.38 6.37
C THR A 636 8.92 28.69 7.07
N SER A 637 9.00 29.84 6.39
CA SER A 637 8.55 31.11 6.97
C SER A 637 7.06 31.07 7.40
N LEU A 638 6.24 30.27 6.73
CA LEU A 638 4.80 30.09 7.03
C LEU A 638 4.56 29.37 8.36
N LEU A 639 5.55 28.66 8.91
CA LEU A 639 5.45 27.99 10.21
C LEU A 639 5.34 28.99 11.37
N ASN A 640 5.79 30.24 11.17
CA ASN A 640 5.71 31.31 12.16
C ASN A 640 4.56 32.30 11.90
N TYR A 641 3.65 31.97 10.97
CA TYR A 641 2.55 32.86 10.61
C TYR A 641 1.54 33.02 11.76
N SER A 642 0.94 34.19 11.91
CA SER A 642 0.03 34.47 13.05
C SER A 642 -1.24 33.61 13.02
N ASN A 643 -1.75 33.32 11.82
CA ASN A 643 -2.92 32.45 11.60
C ASN A 643 -2.56 30.97 11.84
N LYS A 644 -3.30 30.31 12.75
CA LYS A 644 -3.09 28.90 13.09
C LYS A 644 -3.27 27.96 11.90
N SER A 645 -4.28 28.17 11.05
CA SER A 645 -4.53 27.30 9.89
C SER A 645 -3.37 27.33 8.91
N VAL A 646 -2.73 28.49 8.72
CA VAL A 646 -1.52 28.62 7.88
C VAL A 646 -0.36 27.82 8.46
N ARG A 647 -0.10 27.94 9.77
CA ARG A 647 0.97 27.19 10.42
C ARG A 647 0.77 25.67 10.31
N VAL A 648 -0.46 25.22 10.52
CA VAL A 648 -0.80 23.78 10.46
C VAL A 648 -0.77 23.27 9.02
N GLY A 649 -1.39 23.99 8.08
CA GLY A 649 -1.41 23.60 6.68
C GLY A 649 -0.01 23.54 6.08
N SER A 650 0.82 24.54 6.34
CA SER A 650 2.23 24.52 5.92
C SER A 650 3.02 23.37 6.55
N ALA A 651 2.84 23.10 7.85
CA ALA A 651 3.46 21.96 8.51
C ALA A 651 3.08 20.60 7.88
N LEU A 652 1.80 20.41 7.53
CA LEU A 652 1.34 19.20 6.83
C LEU A 652 1.98 19.07 5.44
N ILE A 653 1.99 20.13 4.65
CA ILE A 653 2.62 20.09 3.32
C ILE A 653 4.12 19.82 3.41
N LEU A 654 4.84 20.44 4.35
CA LEU A 654 6.25 20.13 4.58
C LEU A 654 6.49 18.67 4.96
N LYS A 655 5.57 18.06 5.72
CA LYS A 655 5.63 16.62 6.02
C LYS A 655 5.47 15.79 4.74
N VAL A 656 4.53 16.13 3.86
CA VAL A 656 4.34 15.43 2.59
C VAL A 656 5.57 15.57 1.69
N ILE A 657 6.16 16.77 1.59
CA ILE A 657 7.41 17.00 0.83
C ILE A 657 8.58 16.22 1.44
N ARG A 658 8.70 16.15 2.77
CA ARG A 658 9.73 15.33 3.45
C ARG A 658 9.52 13.84 3.14
N ASP A 659 8.30 13.34 3.23
CA ASP A 659 7.99 11.92 3.01
C ASP A 659 8.23 11.50 1.56
N SER A 660 7.90 12.37 0.59
CA SER A 660 8.23 12.14 -0.81
C SER A 660 9.75 12.14 -1.04
N SER A 661 10.48 13.00 -0.33
CA SER A 661 11.93 13.13 -0.47
C SER A 661 12.71 11.89 -0.01
N HIS A 662 12.17 11.07 0.90
CA HIS A 662 12.81 9.83 1.37
C HIS A 662 12.90 8.73 0.29
N ARG A 663 12.15 8.83 -0.81
CA ARG A 663 12.14 7.86 -1.91
C ARG A 663 13.21 8.10 -2.98
N ARG A 664 13.76 9.32 -3.06
CA ARG A 664 14.99 9.62 -3.82
C ARG A 664 16.12 9.89 -2.82
N ILE A 665 17.36 9.90 -3.29
CA ILE A 665 18.52 10.34 -2.49
C ILE A 665 18.45 11.88 -2.32
N ILE A 666 17.30 12.45 -1.94
CA ILE A 666 17.21 13.83 -1.48
C ILE A 666 17.71 13.81 -0.04
N LYS A 667 18.80 14.55 0.19
CA LYS A 667 19.52 14.51 1.46
C LYS A 667 18.59 14.95 2.59
N ARG A 668 18.46 14.11 3.63
CA ARG A 668 17.80 14.47 4.92
C ARG A 668 18.25 15.85 5.45
N GLU A 669 19.45 16.26 5.08
CA GLU A 669 20.06 17.59 5.31
C GLU A 669 19.21 18.78 4.82
N LEU A 670 18.29 18.62 3.85
CA LEU A 670 17.43 19.74 3.42
C LEU A 670 16.38 20.12 4.47
N PHE A 671 16.00 19.18 5.35
CA PHE A 671 14.97 19.38 6.36
C PHE A 671 15.52 19.53 7.77
N SER A 672 16.85 19.53 7.96
CA SER A 672 17.47 19.54 9.30
C SER A 672 17.10 20.79 10.12
N ASP A 673 16.87 21.91 9.44
CA ASP A 673 16.61 23.20 10.08
C ASP A 673 15.11 23.50 10.23
N VAL A 674 14.24 22.63 9.70
CA VAL A 674 12.80 22.79 9.77
C VAL A 674 12.31 22.40 11.16
N ARG A 675 11.69 23.36 11.88
CA ARG A 675 11.12 23.15 13.21
C ARG A 675 9.62 23.44 13.19
N ILE A 676 8.83 22.43 13.49
CA ILE A 676 7.37 22.56 13.63
C ILE A 676 7.06 22.77 15.11
N ASP A 677 6.19 23.75 15.41
CA ASP A 677 5.74 23.99 16.78
C ASP A 677 4.96 22.77 17.28
N PHE A 678 5.56 22.11 18.26
CA PHE A 678 5.06 20.90 18.87
C PHE A 678 3.65 21.05 19.44
N ASN A 679 3.36 22.22 20.02
CA ASN A 679 2.06 22.47 20.66
C ASN A 679 0.92 22.45 19.64
N LEU A 680 1.20 22.71 18.35
CA LEU A 680 0.19 22.58 17.30
C LEU A 680 -0.33 21.14 17.24
N GLY A 681 0.54 20.14 17.18
CA GLY A 681 0.12 18.74 17.14
C GLY A 681 -0.67 18.32 18.38
N ILE A 682 -0.23 18.76 19.56
CA ILE A 682 -0.90 18.48 20.84
C ILE A 682 -2.31 19.07 20.90
N GLU A 683 -2.49 20.32 20.47
CA GLU A 683 -3.81 20.96 20.44
C GLU A 683 -4.83 20.18 19.60
N PHE A 684 -4.38 19.54 18.52
CA PHE A 684 -5.22 18.69 17.67
C PHE A 684 -5.49 17.31 18.31
N LEU A 685 -4.53 16.73 19.04
CA LEU A 685 -4.76 15.48 19.76
C LEU A 685 -5.86 15.56 20.83
N HIS A 686 -6.06 16.74 21.43
CA HIS A 686 -7.09 16.97 22.43
C HIS A 686 -8.50 17.14 21.86
N LYS A 687 -8.66 17.16 20.53
CA LYS A 687 -9.96 17.26 19.88
C LYS A 687 -10.73 15.94 19.98
N GLU A 688 -12.05 16.04 20.00
CA GLU A 688 -12.91 14.85 20.03
C GLU A 688 -12.98 14.15 18.67
N ASP A 689 -12.92 14.94 17.59
CA ASP A 689 -13.00 14.47 16.21
C ASP A 689 -11.75 13.68 15.78
N ALA A 690 -11.95 12.54 15.13
CA ALA A 690 -10.87 11.66 14.72
C ALA A 690 -10.01 12.24 13.57
N LYS A 691 -10.58 13.08 12.70
CA LYS A 691 -9.83 13.74 11.62
C LYS A 691 -8.88 14.77 12.20
N ASP A 692 -9.34 15.56 13.17
CA ASP A 692 -8.50 16.50 13.90
C ASP A 692 -7.36 15.77 14.62
N ARG A 693 -7.64 14.67 15.32
CA ARG A 693 -6.60 13.89 15.97
C ARG A 693 -5.58 13.33 14.97
N LEU A 694 -6.01 12.88 13.79
CA LEU A 694 -5.11 12.43 12.73
C LEU A 694 -4.18 13.54 12.23
N ILE A 695 -4.66 14.78 12.13
CA ILE A 695 -3.82 15.97 11.89
C ILE A 695 -2.77 16.09 12.99
N GLY A 696 -3.20 15.99 14.25
CA GLY A 696 -2.31 15.99 15.41
C GLY A 696 -1.20 14.96 15.28
N ILE A 697 -1.55 13.67 15.10
CA ILE A 697 -0.58 12.57 14.99
C ILE A 697 0.41 12.80 13.83
N THR A 698 -0.11 13.21 12.66
CA THR A 698 0.72 13.49 11.48
C THR A 698 1.74 14.59 11.75
N LEU A 699 1.35 15.70 12.39
CA LEU A 699 2.27 16.78 12.75
C LEU A 699 3.36 16.33 13.72
N LEU A 700 3.02 15.43 14.65
CA LEU A 700 3.97 14.91 15.65
C LEU A 700 5.05 14.01 15.04
N SER A 701 4.82 13.45 13.84
CA SER A 701 5.80 12.59 13.14
C SER A 701 6.94 13.37 12.43
N PHE A 702 7.00 14.70 12.61
CA PHE A 702 8.12 15.53 12.15
C PHE A 702 9.29 15.51 13.17
N PRO A 703 10.58 15.51 12.73
CA PRO A 703 11.74 15.46 13.64
C PRO A 703 11.81 16.66 14.61
N ASN A 704 12.51 16.46 15.73
CA ASN A 704 12.73 17.40 16.86
C ASN A 704 11.66 17.43 17.96
N TYR A 705 11.20 16.25 18.37
CA TYR A 705 10.25 16.09 19.46
C TYR A 705 10.88 16.33 20.87
N PRO A 706 10.25 17.12 21.76
CA PRO A 706 10.73 17.36 23.13
C PRO A 706 10.33 16.22 24.09
N LEU A 707 10.84 15.00 23.84
CA LEU A 707 10.56 13.85 24.70
C LEU A 707 11.20 14.03 26.08
N GLU A 708 12.05 15.04 26.27
CA GLU A 708 12.65 15.34 27.57
C GLU A 708 11.57 15.63 28.62
N GLU A 709 10.41 16.13 28.17
CA GLU A 709 9.34 16.57 29.04
C GLU A 709 8.34 15.45 29.34
N LYS A 710 8.30 15.02 30.62
CA LYS A 710 7.42 13.95 31.10
C LYS A 710 5.93 14.17 30.80
N GLN A 711 5.48 15.43 30.76
CA GLN A 711 4.10 15.77 30.41
C GLN A 711 3.72 15.30 29.01
N TYR A 712 4.61 15.51 28.03
CA TYR A 712 4.36 15.13 26.65
C TYR A 712 4.52 13.64 26.43
N GLN A 713 5.49 13.00 27.11
CA GLN A 713 5.58 11.53 27.13
C GLN A 713 4.26 10.90 27.60
N SER A 714 3.73 11.37 28.74
CA SER A 714 2.50 10.84 29.33
C SER A 714 1.31 11.03 28.38
N LEU A 715 1.24 12.18 27.71
CA LEU A 715 0.18 12.48 26.76
C LEU A 715 0.19 11.54 25.54
N ILE A 716 1.37 11.29 24.97
CA ILE A 716 1.49 10.35 23.85
C ILE A 716 1.16 8.93 24.29
N LEU A 717 1.72 8.47 25.40
CA LEU A 717 1.44 7.12 25.92
C LEU A 717 -0.07 6.92 26.11
N ASN A 718 -0.78 7.90 26.67
CA ASN A 718 -2.24 7.81 26.85
C ASN A 718 -3.01 7.76 25.52
N ASN A 719 -2.55 8.45 24.47
CA ASN A 719 -3.20 8.42 23.16
C ASN A 719 -2.90 7.13 22.38
N LEU A 720 -1.69 6.58 22.51
CA LEU A 720 -1.29 5.30 21.93
C LEU A 720 -2.09 4.12 22.46
N GLN A 721 -2.59 4.20 23.69
CA GLN A 721 -3.40 3.14 24.32
C GLN A 721 -4.80 3.02 23.72
N ASN A 722 -5.35 4.11 23.18
CA ASN A 722 -6.75 4.18 22.74
C ASN A 722 -6.88 4.93 21.40
N PRO A 723 -6.36 4.39 20.29
CA PRO A 723 -6.72 4.88 18.97
C PRO A 723 -8.23 4.71 18.78
N LYS A 724 -8.90 5.75 18.28
CA LYS A 724 -10.36 5.74 18.02
C LYS A 724 -10.69 5.11 16.67
N THR A 725 -9.73 5.12 15.74
CA THR A 725 -9.88 4.60 14.38
C THR A 725 -8.62 3.85 13.96
N GLU A 726 -8.75 3.01 12.95
CA GLU A 726 -7.62 2.30 12.33
C GLU A 726 -6.60 3.26 11.73
N ALA A 727 -7.08 4.33 11.06
CA ALA A 727 -6.22 5.39 10.54
C ALA A 727 -5.39 6.09 11.63
N GLU A 728 -5.94 6.25 12.84
CA GLU A 728 -5.15 6.77 13.97
C GLU A 728 -4.09 5.76 14.44
N GLU A 729 -4.43 4.47 14.53
CA GLU A 729 -3.46 3.42 14.90
C GLU A 729 -2.32 3.33 13.88
N GLU A 730 -2.63 3.35 12.58
CA GLU A 730 -1.65 3.40 11.50
C GLU A 730 -0.75 4.64 11.59
N ALA A 731 -1.34 5.82 11.84
CA ALA A 731 -0.57 7.05 12.00
C ALA A 731 0.34 7.00 13.22
N TRP A 732 -0.11 6.39 14.32
CA TRP A 732 0.71 6.18 15.51
C TRP A 732 1.85 5.19 15.28
N ASN A 733 1.57 4.10 14.56
CA ASN A 733 2.57 3.13 14.13
C ASN A 733 3.63 3.80 13.22
N LYS A 734 3.19 4.64 12.28
CA LYS A 734 4.07 5.46 11.44
C LYS A 734 4.91 6.42 12.28
N PHE A 735 4.30 7.12 13.24
CA PHE A 735 5.01 7.97 14.21
C PHE A 735 6.13 7.19 14.91
N LEU A 736 5.84 6.06 15.55
CA LEU A 736 6.84 5.26 16.27
C LEU A 736 7.99 4.77 15.37
N LYS A 737 7.69 4.44 14.10
CA LYS A 737 8.69 4.01 13.11
C LYS A 737 9.59 5.15 12.62
N GLU A 738 9.03 6.33 12.37
CA GLU A 738 9.70 7.42 11.65
C GLU A 738 10.49 8.39 12.53
N ILE A 739 10.26 8.36 13.84
CA ILE A 739 10.97 9.22 14.78
C ILE A 739 12.48 8.96 14.71
N PRO A 740 13.30 10.01 14.49
CA PRO A 740 14.74 9.90 14.62
C PRO A 740 15.14 9.65 16.07
N MET A 741 15.95 8.61 16.29
CA MET A 741 16.56 8.31 17.59
C MET A 741 18.01 8.76 17.54
N ASP A 742 18.24 10.06 17.76
CA ASP A 742 19.61 10.59 17.85
C ASP A 742 20.32 9.97 19.05
N SER A 743 21.60 9.64 18.89
CA SER A 743 22.40 8.97 19.93
C SER A 743 22.39 9.71 21.27
N GLU A 744 22.36 11.04 21.24
CA GLU A 744 22.28 11.91 22.42
C GLU A 744 20.96 11.76 23.20
N LYS A 745 19.87 11.33 22.52
CA LYS A 745 18.53 11.15 23.10
C LYS A 745 18.14 9.68 23.28
N HIS A 746 19.02 8.73 22.99
CA HIS A 746 18.75 7.28 23.09
C HIS A 746 18.17 6.88 24.45
N LEU A 747 18.71 7.40 25.55
CA LEU A 747 18.25 7.05 26.90
C LEU A 747 16.76 7.41 27.14
N MET A 748 16.32 8.53 26.59
CA MET A 748 14.95 9.00 26.76
C MET A 748 13.98 8.24 25.85
N TRP A 749 14.34 8.05 24.58
CA TRP A 749 13.56 7.22 23.66
C TRP A 749 13.43 5.81 24.19
N ARG A 750 14.52 5.26 24.74
CA ARG A 750 14.50 3.98 25.44
C ARG A 750 13.52 3.99 26.59
N THR A 751 13.58 4.97 27.49
CA THR A 751 12.66 5.06 28.64
C THR A 751 11.20 5.12 28.18
N PHE A 752 10.91 5.90 27.14
CA PHE A 752 9.57 6.00 26.55
C PHE A 752 9.08 4.65 25.97
N ILE A 753 9.94 3.95 25.23
CA ILE A 753 9.63 2.63 24.67
C ILE A 753 9.45 1.58 25.78
N GLU A 754 10.29 1.61 26.82
CA GLU A 754 10.15 0.72 27.97
C GLU A 754 8.80 0.92 28.69
N GLU A 755 8.26 2.14 28.76
CA GLU A 755 6.92 2.38 29.32
C GLU A 755 5.78 1.73 28.50
N ILE A 756 5.98 1.58 27.18
CA ILE A 756 5.07 0.82 26.32
C ILE A 756 5.19 -0.67 26.63
N LEU A 757 6.41 -1.20 26.61
CA LEU A 757 6.70 -2.63 26.81
C LEU A 757 6.39 -3.13 28.23
N ARG A 758 6.34 -2.26 29.24
CA ARG A 758 5.91 -2.59 30.62
C ARG A 758 4.41 -2.86 30.75
N LYS A 759 3.60 -2.39 29.80
CA LYS A 759 2.12 -2.45 29.86
C LYS A 759 1.54 -3.11 28.60
N PRO A 760 1.96 -4.34 28.27
CA PRO A 760 1.52 -5.06 27.07
C PRO A 760 -0.01 -5.20 26.95
N ALA A 761 -0.72 -5.33 28.08
CA ALA A 761 -2.18 -5.44 28.10
C ALA A 761 -2.92 -4.17 27.62
N VAL A 762 -2.23 -3.03 27.51
CA VAL A 762 -2.84 -1.73 27.21
C VAL A 762 -2.62 -1.32 25.75
N TYR A 763 -1.60 -1.86 25.07
CA TYR A 763 -1.26 -1.49 23.69
C TYR A 763 -1.58 -2.62 22.72
N SER A 764 -1.91 -2.29 21.47
CA SER A 764 -2.15 -3.29 20.43
C SER A 764 -0.87 -4.06 20.08
N SER A 765 -1.03 -5.25 19.48
CA SER A 765 0.10 -6.09 19.04
C SER A 765 1.01 -5.35 18.05
N SER A 766 0.43 -4.52 17.17
CA SER A 766 1.16 -3.70 16.19
C SER A 766 2.09 -2.68 16.88
N VAL A 767 1.59 -1.96 17.88
CA VAL A 767 2.36 -0.99 18.69
C VAL A 767 3.47 -1.68 19.46
N LEU A 768 3.19 -2.83 20.09
CA LEU A 768 4.18 -3.59 20.87
C LEU A 768 5.31 -4.12 19.98
N ARG A 769 4.98 -4.62 18.79
CA ARG A 769 5.98 -5.08 17.80
C ARG A 769 6.92 -3.94 17.41
N ILE A 770 6.37 -2.79 17.00
CA ILE A 770 7.17 -1.62 16.61
C ILE A 770 8.00 -1.11 17.79
N ALA A 771 7.42 -1.06 19.00
CA ALA A 771 8.15 -0.70 20.20
C ALA A 771 9.36 -1.61 20.44
N MET A 772 9.21 -2.93 20.25
CA MET A 772 10.32 -3.89 20.36
C MET A 772 11.38 -3.69 19.26
N GLU A 773 10.97 -3.45 18.01
CA GLU A 773 11.88 -3.12 16.90
C GLU A 773 12.74 -1.89 17.22
N ARG A 774 12.10 -0.80 17.70
CA ARG A 774 12.79 0.43 18.09
C ARG A 774 13.68 0.22 19.32
N TYR A 775 13.23 -0.59 20.28
CA TYR A 775 14.03 -0.93 21.45
C TYR A 775 15.33 -1.66 21.08
N LEU A 776 15.24 -2.66 20.20
CA LEU A 776 16.39 -3.40 19.67
C LEU A 776 17.37 -2.48 18.93
N GLU A 777 16.88 -1.52 18.13
CA GLU A 777 17.75 -0.56 17.45
C GLU A 777 18.54 0.30 18.44
N ILE A 778 17.91 0.78 19.52
CA ILE A 778 18.60 1.59 20.54
C ILE A 778 19.63 0.76 21.28
N VAL A 779 19.27 -0.46 21.68
CA VAL A 779 20.16 -1.34 22.45
C VAL A 779 21.31 -1.88 21.59
N GLY A 780 21.08 -2.17 20.31
CA GLY A 780 22.13 -2.64 19.39
C GLY A 780 23.17 -1.58 19.01
N LYS A 781 22.84 -0.29 19.18
CA LYS A 781 23.73 0.86 18.93
C LYS A 781 24.45 1.37 20.18
N SER A 782 24.02 0.95 21.38
CA SER A 782 24.62 1.30 22.68
C SER A 782 25.66 0.26 23.11
#